data_AF-A0A4Z0PUS6-F1
#
_entry.id   AF-A0A4Z0PUS6-F1
#
_cell.length_a   1.000
_cell.length_b   1.000
_cell.length_c   1.000
_cell.angle_alpha   90.00
_cell.angle_beta   90.00
_cell.angle_gamma   90.00
#
_symmetry.space_group_name_H-M   'P 1'
#
loop_
_entity.id
_entity.type
_entity.pdbx_description
1 polymer ?
#
loop_
_entity_poly.entity_id
_entity_poly.type
_entity_poly.pdbx_seq_one_letter_code
_entity_poly.pdbx_strand_id
1 'polypeptide(L)'
;MDYIQWNNLVADYLFKPDRQGQEVFLYLTEDNLLQAVQSAAAKPTATSTLVTLAKAESAVILRDFWQALQRGPVFWDSVSSGKQSVVLSEELQDCVVRDAPAHPAELAKYAWQDWMHAAQGAITGQRTVMFRGNRKLSLKAPLHLLYLACFTLPFSIDTSVTRGFYRCWNNFFRGKGLLLRQTEMPDNAFAQLGSGVWVQMWQELARWSQEDLQGARGVLVARKLGHHIHVGWPRAQCLLPPTTLSGLPAFFGRNNLLPGSKVTADKMRTLLLQDPSILLPASTRHELQESTELGVAVVDIVQNVLDRWTGSTSRRERVIRLGGQVKTVEYRGETYARLMPFIPDWIGETGKLTLHYRLDIKTPIPDDMKLTGPGIQQQAVQPETAEWSQEVEGIVTSSQAQVYRDPANNWKVVAQLAELQVFISGGRYGFYQWWVPAQTLEHGTPLLILCHKHHASAVQQWKNNVGPAGFLEWSHFDGVPNDYCLFWLEGLPVNATGLAGLPVATETQIVAEGGLACGYRTYLDELVPSFRVINGQRDWQLCLAYTDGGPAVELCRDEKDAALWHLPSDMVTDRKFKVFAVGEANVSSLPHCIVSSKLPENYSAPSRDSLGLATTIIPEELAGLCYDGYGLRGETQTLKQLRLRQQVVYAQYFQPVC
;
A
#
# COMPACT_ATOMS: atom_id res chain seq x y z
N MET A 1 -25.91 -9.05 -13.88
CA MET A 1 -25.93 -7.86 -13.00
C MET A 1 -26.46 -6.67 -13.79
N ASP A 2 -26.96 -5.63 -13.13
CA ASP A 2 -27.35 -4.39 -13.80
C ASP A 2 -26.18 -3.39 -13.93
N TYR A 3 -26.42 -2.26 -14.59
CA TYR A 3 -25.41 -1.22 -14.79
C TYR A 3 -24.86 -0.64 -13.48
N ILE A 4 -25.71 -0.36 -12.50
CA ILE A 4 -25.29 0.26 -11.23
C ILE A 4 -24.42 -0.72 -10.45
N GLN A 5 -24.79 -2.00 -10.46
CA GLN A 5 -24.00 -3.06 -9.85
C GLN A 5 -22.62 -3.18 -10.50
N TRP A 6 -22.53 -3.13 -11.83
CA TRP A 6 -21.23 -3.12 -12.53
C TRP A 6 -20.42 -1.85 -12.30
N ASN A 7 -21.06 -0.67 -12.31
CA ASN A 7 -20.39 0.60 -12.04
C ASN A 7 -19.76 0.61 -10.64
N ASN A 8 -20.51 0.16 -9.62
CA ASN A 8 -20.01 0.05 -8.26
C ASN A 8 -18.89 -0.99 -8.14
N LEU A 9 -19.03 -2.15 -8.81
CA LEU A 9 -17.99 -3.18 -8.81
C LEU A 9 -16.66 -2.66 -9.38
N VAL A 10 -16.72 -1.95 -10.51
CA VAL A 10 -15.55 -1.36 -11.15
C VAL A 10 -14.98 -0.22 -10.31
N ALA A 11 -15.83 0.63 -9.72
CA ALA A 11 -15.39 1.67 -8.80
C ALA A 11 -14.68 1.08 -7.58
N ASP A 12 -15.23 0.02 -6.97
CA ASP A 12 -14.62 -0.64 -5.82
C ASP A 12 -13.30 -1.35 -6.15
N TYR A 13 -13.17 -1.83 -7.38
CA TYR A 13 -11.94 -2.43 -7.88
C TYR A 13 -10.84 -1.39 -8.13
N LEU A 14 -11.18 -0.25 -8.74
CA LEU A 14 -10.23 0.82 -9.08
C LEU A 14 -9.89 1.72 -7.88
N PHE A 15 -10.88 2.07 -7.06
CA PHE A 15 -10.74 2.95 -5.91
C PHE A 15 -10.88 2.12 -4.63
N LYS A 16 -9.77 1.76 -4.00
CA LYS A 16 -9.73 0.90 -2.81
C LYS A 16 -8.91 1.54 -1.68
N PRO A 17 -9.17 1.21 -0.40
CA PRO A 17 -8.47 1.81 0.73
C PRO A 17 -6.94 1.72 0.63
N ASP A 18 -6.40 0.62 0.13
CA ASP A 18 -4.96 0.46 -0.09
C ASP A 18 -4.37 1.51 -1.05
N ARG A 19 -5.18 2.26 -1.80
CA ARG A 19 -4.72 3.31 -2.73
C ARG A 19 -4.85 4.71 -2.13
N GLN A 20 -5.07 4.87 -0.83
CA GLN A 20 -5.21 6.19 -0.20
C GLN A 20 -4.10 7.16 -0.63
N GLY A 21 -4.50 8.35 -1.13
CA GLY A 21 -3.61 9.40 -1.62
C GLY A 21 -2.87 9.09 -2.93
N GLN A 22 -3.01 7.88 -3.48
CA GLN A 22 -2.30 7.46 -4.69
C GLN A 22 -3.11 7.75 -5.95
N GLU A 23 -2.41 7.98 -7.06
CA GLU A 23 -3.06 8.15 -8.35
C GLU A 23 -3.74 6.84 -8.82
N VAL A 24 -5.00 6.96 -9.23
CA VAL A 24 -5.82 5.91 -9.82
C VAL A 24 -5.99 6.17 -11.30
N PHE A 25 -5.50 5.24 -12.12
CA PHE A 25 -5.69 5.22 -13.56
C PHE A 25 -6.96 4.43 -13.91
N LEU A 26 -7.82 4.94 -14.80
CA LEU A 26 -9.00 4.22 -15.31
C LEU A 26 -8.62 3.18 -16.37
N TYR A 27 -7.63 2.37 -16.06
CA TYR A 27 -7.15 1.33 -16.96
C TYR A 27 -7.75 -0.02 -16.56
N LEU A 28 -8.57 -0.57 -17.45
CA LEU A 28 -9.14 -1.89 -17.29
C LEU A 28 -8.79 -2.75 -18.50
N THR A 29 -8.60 -4.04 -18.24
CA THR A 29 -8.64 -5.11 -19.25
C THR A 29 -9.88 -5.97 -19.04
N GLU A 30 -10.22 -6.82 -20.01
CA GLU A 30 -11.26 -7.83 -19.81
C GLU A 30 -10.92 -8.76 -18.63
N ASP A 31 -9.64 -9.09 -18.44
CA ASP A 31 -9.18 -9.86 -17.28
C ASP A 31 -9.41 -9.13 -15.95
N ASN A 32 -9.24 -7.80 -15.92
CA ASN A 32 -9.54 -7.03 -14.71
C ASN A 32 -11.03 -7.07 -14.36
N LEU A 33 -11.92 -7.09 -15.36
CA LEU A 33 -13.36 -7.25 -15.12
C LEU A 33 -13.67 -8.63 -14.52
N LEU A 34 -13.03 -9.69 -15.03
CA LEU A 34 -13.16 -11.04 -14.48
C LEU A 34 -12.64 -11.12 -13.04
N GLN A 35 -11.48 -10.52 -12.78
CA GLN A 35 -10.89 -10.47 -11.43
C GLN A 35 -11.77 -9.67 -10.47
N ALA A 36 -12.32 -8.53 -10.90
CA ALA A 36 -13.22 -7.73 -10.08
C ALA A 36 -14.43 -8.56 -9.60
N VAL A 37 -15.07 -9.32 -10.51
CA VAL A 37 -16.17 -10.22 -10.16
C VAL A 37 -15.74 -11.29 -9.17
N GLN A 38 -14.61 -11.96 -9.41
CA GLN A 38 -14.12 -13.04 -8.55
C GLN A 38 -13.73 -12.54 -7.15
N SER A 39 -12.96 -11.45 -7.07
CA SER A 39 -12.55 -10.85 -5.81
C SER A 39 -13.72 -10.33 -5.01
N ALA A 40 -14.76 -9.79 -5.66
CA ALA A 40 -15.96 -9.33 -4.97
C ALA A 40 -16.85 -10.50 -4.52
N ALA A 41 -16.91 -11.59 -5.29
CA ALA A 41 -17.66 -12.79 -4.92
C ALA A 41 -17.04 -13.57 -3.74
N ALA A 42 -15.74 -13.42 -3.51
CA ALA A 42 -15.05 -14.01 -2.37
C ALA A 42 -15.35 -13.30 -1.03
N LYS A 43 -15.96 -12.11 -1.06
CA LYS A 43 -16.29 -11.36 0.16
C LYS A 43 -17.52 -11.98 0.84
N PRO A 44 -17.58 -12.03 2.19
CA PRO A 44 -18.75 -12.53 2.91
C PRO A 44 -20.04 -11.77 2.59
N THR A 45 -19.91 -10.50 2.20
CA THR A 45 -21.03 -9.62 1.85
C THR A 45 -21.47 -9.74 0.38
N ALA A 46 -20.98 -10.73 -0.37
CA ALA A 46 -21.29 -10.90 -1.78
C ALA A 46 -22.76 -11.25 -2.01
N THR A 47 -23.40 -10.62 -3.00
CA THR A 47 -24.78 -10.96 -3.39
C THR A 47 -24.84 -12.31 -4.11
N SER A 48 -25.96 -13.02 -3.99
CA SER A 48 -26.18 -14.31 -4.66
C SER A 48 -26.04 -14.23 -6.19
N THR A 49 -26.42 -13.10 -6.79
CA THR A 49 -26.24 -12.82 -8.23
C THR A 49 -24.76 -12.76 -8.60
N LEU A 50 -23.94 -12.05 -7.80
CA LEU A 50 -22.51 -11.94 -8.04
C LEU A 50 -21.78 -13.28 -7.87
N VAL A 51 -22.14 -14.05 -6.83
CA VAL A 51 -21.57 -15.39 -6.59
C VAL A 51 -21.93 -16.34 -7.75
N THR A 52 -23.16 -16.28 -8.25
CA THR A 52 -23.59 -17.06 -9.43
C THR A 52 -22.79 -16.64 -10.67
N LEU A 53 -22.64 -15.33 -10.91
CA LEU A 53 -21.89 -14.81 -12.04
C LEU A 53 -20.41 -15.20 -11.99
N ALA A 54 -19.78 -15.20 -10.81
CA ALA A 54 -18.38 -15.57 -10.62
C ALA A 54 -18.09 -17.05 -10.92
N LYS A 55 -19.11 -17.91 -10.87
CA LYS A 55 -19.02 -19.33 -11.25
C LYS A 55 -19.24 -19.56 -12.75
N ALA A 56 -19.68 -18.55 -13.49
CA ALA A 56 -19.92 -18.66 -14.93
C ALA A 56 -18.61 -18.59 -15.72
N GLU A 57 -18.66 -19.03 -16.98
CA GLU A 57 -17.54 -18.90 -17.91
C GLU A 57 -17.22 -17.43 -18.20
N SER A 58 -15.96 -17.12 -18.50
CA SER A 58 -15.50 -15.75 -18.79
C SER A 58 -16.32 -15.04 -19.86
N ALA A 59 -16.74 -15.75 -20.91
CA ALA A 59 -17.58 -15.20 -21.97
C ALA A 59 -18.96 -14.76 -21.46
N VAL A 60 -19.54 -15.47 -20.50
CA VAL A 60 -20.83 -15.12 -19.90
C VAL A 60 -20.70 -13.86 -19.04
N ILE A 61 -19.62 -13.76 -18.25
CA ILE A 61 -19.34 -12.58 -17.42
C ILE A 61 -19.17 -11.33 -18.28
N LEU A 62 -18.34 -11.42 -19.32
CA LEU A 62 -18.12 -10.30 -20.24
C LEU A 62 -19.39 -9.93 -20.99
N ARG A 63 -20.20 -10.91 -21.42
CA ARG A 63 -21.50 -10.63 -22.06
C ARG A 63 -22.46 -9.92 -21.11
N ASP A 64 -22.52 -10.32 -19.83
CA ASP A 64 -23.35 -9.64 -18.82
C ASP A 64 -22.92 -8.18 -18.64
N PHE A 65 -21.62 -7.92 -18.58
CA PHE A 65 -21.04 -6.56 -18.54
C PHE A 65 -21.45 -5.71 -19.76
N TRP A 66 -21.22 -6.21 -20.98
CA TRP A 66 -21.54 -5.47 -22.20
C TRP A 66 -23.03 -5.22 -22.36
N GLN A 67 -23.88 -6.17 -21.96
CA GLN A 67 -25.33 -5.98 -21.94
C GLN A 67 -25.76 -4.93 -20.91
N ALA A 68 -25.14 -4.88 -19.73
CA ALA A 68 -25.41 -3.86 -18.73
C ALA A 68 -25.06 -2.45 -19.24
N LEU A 69 -23.89 -2.29 -19.88
CA LEU A 69 -23.47 -1.04 -20.53
C LEU A 69 -24.41 -0.58 -21.65
N GLN A 70 -24.90 -1.52 -22.45
CA GLN A 70 -25.84 -1.24 -23.53
C GLN A 70 -27.21 -0.77 -23.00
N ARG A 71 -27.68 -1.34 -21.89
CA ARG A 71 -28.94 -0.93 -21.25
C ARG A 71 -28.79 0.41 -20.53
N GLY A 72 -27.61 0.68 -19.98
CA GLY A 72 -27.36 1.83 -19.12
C GLY A 72 -28.03 1.69 -17.73
N PRO A 73 -28.00 2.76 -16.92
CA PRO A 73 -28.66 2.80 -15.62
C PRO A 73 -30.10 2.27 -15.65
N VAL A 74 -30.49 1.50 -14.63
CA VAL A 74 -31.79 0.81 -14.55
C VAL A 74 -33.01 1.74 -14.57
N PHE A 75 -32.80 3.02 -14.29
CA PHE A 75 -33.82 4.06 -14.32
C PHE A 75 -33.98 4.74 -15.68
N TRP A 76 -33.28 4.26 -16.71
CA TRP A 76 -33.55 4.62 -18.09
C TRP A 76 -34.71 3.77 -18.61
N ASP A 77 -35.94 4.26 -18.46
CA ASP A 77 -37.10 3.62 -19.08
C ASP A 77 -37.15 4.07 -20.56
N SER A 78 -37.12 3.10 -21.49
CA SER A 78 -37.35 3.37 -22.91
C SER A 78 -38.85 3.52 -23.17
N VAL A 79 -39.29 4.70 -23.58
CA VAL A 79 -40.65 4.90 -24.08
C VAL A 79 -40.70 4.41 -25.53
N SER A 80 -41.83 3.83 -25.95
CA SER A 80 -42.05 3.29 -27.31
C SER A 80 -41.80 4.30 -28.44
N SER A 81 -41.68 5.59 -28.14
CA SER A 81 -41.42 6.69 -29.07
C SER A 81 -39.93 6.98 -29.34
N GLY A 82 -38.99 6.17 -28.85
CA GLY A 82 -37.55 6.43 -29.00
C GLY A 82 -37.02 7.55 -28.08
N LYS A 83 -37.82 7.96 -27.09
CA LYS A 83 -37.42 8.91 -26.04
C LYS A 83 -37.13 8.15 -24.75
N GLN A 84 -36.11 8.58 -24.01
CA GLN A 84 -35.81 8.15 -22.65
C GLN A 84 -36.36 9.18 -21.67
N SER A 85 -37.14 8.75 -20.70
CA SER A 85 -37.58 9.60 -19.59
C SER A 85 -36.88 9.18 -18.30
N VAL A 86 -36.26 10.12 -17.62
CA VAL A 86 -35.67 9.91 -16.30
C VAL A 86 -36.30 10.87 -15.31
N VAL A 87 -36.70 10.37 -14.15
CA VAL A 87 -37.25 11.18 -13.05
C VAL A 87 -36.15 11.33 -12.01
N LEU A 88 -35.73 12.55 -11.70
CA LEU A 88 -34.51 12.78 -10.89
C LEU A 88 -34.74 13.47 -9.54
N SER A 89 -35.92 14.08 -9.29
CA SER A 89 -36.22 14.78 -8.04
C SER A 89 -37.32 14.14 -7.19
N GLU A 90 -37.30 14.42 -5.87
CA GLU A 90 -38.28 13.94 -4.88
C GLU A 90 -39.70 14.48 -5.14
N GLU A 91 -39.83 15.61 -5.84
CA GLU A 91 -41.12 16.24 -6.16
C GLU A 91 -41.75 15.77 -7.48
N LEU A 92 -41.10 14.85 -8.22
CA LEU A 92 -41.52 14.39 -9.56
C LEU A 92 -41.64 15.52 -10.61
N GLN A 93 -41.19 16.74 -10.31
CA GLN A 93 -41.28 17.90 -11.23
C GLN A 93 -40.14 17.93 -12.27
N ASP A 94 -39.00 17.30 -11.99
CA ASP A 94 -37.85 17.22 -12.91
C ASP A 94 -37.83 15.89 -13.66
N CYS A 95 -38.80 15.69 -14.55
CA CYS A 95 -38.73 14.64 -15.55
C CYS A 95 -37.88 15.12 -16.73
N VAL A 96 -36.68 14.57 -16.88
CA VAL A 96 -35.82 14.81 -18.03
C VAL A 96 -36.21 13.83 -19.12
N VAL A 97 -36.88 14.34 -20.15
CA VAL A 97 -37.15 13.59 -21.38
C VAL A 97 -36.08 13.95 -22.41
N ARG A 98 -35.33 12.94 -22.87
CA ARG A 98 -34.27 13.09 -23.88
C ARG A 98 -34.42 12.07 -24.99
N ASP A 99 -33.84 12.35 -26.14
CA ASP A 99 -33.79 11.39 -27.23
C ASP A 99 -32.90 10.21 -26.87
N ALA A 100 -33.23 9.03 -27.41
CA ALA A 100 -32.38 7.85 -27.24
C ALA A 100 -30.95 8.16 -27.74
N PRO A 101 -29.92 7.76 -27.00
CA PRO A 101 -28.54 8.06 -27.35
C PRO A 101 -28.16 7.36 -28.66
N ALA A 102 -27.69 8.14 -29.62
CA ALA A 102 -27.32 7.66 -30.95
C ALA A 102 -26.06 6.79 -30.91
N HIS A 103 -25.11 7.08 -30.04
CA HIS A 103 -23.83 6.36 -29.97
C HIS A 103 -23.24 6.31 -28.55
N PRO A 104 -22.22 5.47 -28.26
CA PRO A 104 -21.67 5.30 -26.92
C PRO A 104 -21.22 6.57 -26.20
N ALA A 105 -20.71 7.59 -26.90
CA ALA A 105 -20.33 8.84 -26.25
C ALA A 105 -21.53 9.63 -25.68
N GLU A 106 -22.73 9.49 -26.26
CA GLU A 106 -23.95 10.11 -25.72
C GLU A 106 -24.47 9.34 -24.50
N LEU A 107 -24.36 8.01 -24.48
CA LEU A 107 -24.62 7.22 -23.27
C LEU A 107 -23.78 7.73 -22.09
N ALA A 108 -22.50 8.01 -22.33
CA ALA A 108 -21.59 8.53 -21.31
C ALA A 108 -21.98 9.95 -20.84
N LYS A 109 -22.35 10.84 -21.78
CA LYS A 109 -22.88 12.18 -21.47
C LYS A 109 -24.15 12.10 -20.62
N TYR A 110 -25.08 11.24 -20.99
CA TYR A 110 -26.35 11.05 -20.29
C TYR A 110 -26.14 10.52 -18.87
N ALA A 111 -25.26 9.54 -18.69
CA ALA A 111 -24.87 9.06 -17.37
C ALA A 111 -24.24 10.15 -16.51
N TRP A 112 -23.36 10.99 -17.10
CA TRP A 112 -22.78 12.14 -16.40
C TRP A 112 -23.83 13.17 -16.00
N GLN A 113 -24.75 13.53 -16.90
CA GLN A 113 -25.84 14.45 -16.58
C GLN A 113 -26.70 13.91 -15.44
N ASP A 114 -27.07 12.63 -15.46
CA ASP A 114 -27.89 12.04 -14.41
C ASP A 114 -27.16 12.03 -13.07
N TRP A 115 -25.85 11.79 -13.06
CA TRP A 115 -25.03 11.95 -11.87
C TRP A 115 -25.07 13.39 -11.35
N MET A 116 -24.90 14.38 -12.24
CA MET A 116 -24.89 15.80 -11.87
C MET A 116 -26.22 16.28 -11.28
N HIS A 117 -27.35 15.74 -11.75
CA HIS A 117 -28.70 16.07 -11.25
C HIS A 117 -29.10 15.25 -10.02
N ALA A 118 -28.40 14.16 -9.70
CA ALA A 118 -28.70 13.35 -8.53
C ALA A 118 -28.45 14.15 -7.24
N ALA A 119 -29.39 14.06 -6.29
CA ALA A 119 -29.28 14.73 -4.99
C ALA A 119 -28.10 14.17 -4.20
N GLN A 120 -27.46 15.00 -3.37
CA GLN A 120 -26.42 14.52 -2.45
C GLN A 120 -26.99 13.44 -1.52
N GLY A 121 -26.22 12.35 -1.38
CA GLY A 121 -26.59 11.24 -0.50
C GLY A 121 -26.29 11.53 0.97
N ALA A 122 -26.75 10.65 1.85
CA ALA A 122 -26.46 10.74 3.29
C ALA A 122 -24.98 10.45 3.65
N ILE A 123 -24.22 9.89 2.71
CA ILE A 123 -22.80 9.55 2.87
C ILE A 123 -22.01 10.39 1.86
N THR A 124 -20.93 11.03 2.30
CA THR A 124 -20.05 11.83 1.43
C THR A 124 -19.59 11.02 0.21
N GLY A 125 -19.71 11.61 -0.98
CA GLY A 125 -19.39 10.94 -2.25
C GLY A 125 -20.44 9.97 -2.79
N GLN A 126 -21.57 9.80 -2.09
CA GLN A 126 -22.75 9.14 -2.64
C GLN A 126 -23.78 10.17 -3.13
N ARG A 127 -24.56 9.77 -4.14
CA ARG A 127 -25.73 10.52 -4.58
C ARG A 127 -26.97 9.65 -4.57
N THR A 128 -28.15 10.25 -4.59
CA THR A 128 -29.42 9.53 -4.60
C THR A 128 -30.30 10.01 -5.73
N VAL A 129 -30.99 9.07 -6.37
CA VAL A 129 -31.97 9.33 -7.43
C VAL A 129 -33.29 8.64 -7.11
N MET A 130 -34.40 9.24 -7.52
CA MET A 130 -35.73 8.68 -7.36
C MET A 130 -36.10 7.82 -8.56
N PHE A 131 -36.67 6.65 -8.33
CA PHE A 131 -37.06 5.71 -9.38
C PHE A 131 -38.48 5.17 -9.13
N ARG A 132 -39.29 5.10 -10.19
CA ARG A 132 -40.67 4.55 -10.18
C ARG A 132 -41.53 5.04 -9.01
N GLY A 133 -41.67 6.36 -8.87
CA GLY A 133 -42.69 6.96 -8.01
C GLY A 133 -42.56 6.66 -6.51
N ASN A 134 -41.33 6.45 -5.99
CA ASN A 134 -40.87 6.66 -4.59
C ASN A 134 -39.67 5.78 -4.17
N ARG A 135 -39.08 4.96 -5.05
CA ARG A 135 -37.89 4.17 -4.68
C ARG A 135 -36.62 5.01 -4.79
N LYS A 136 -36.00 5.32 -3.65
CA LYS A 136 -34.70 6.00 -3.58
C LYS A 136 -33.59 5.01 -3.89
N LEU A 137 -32.84 5.24 -4.96
CA LEU A 137 -31.64 4.48 -5.33
C LEU A 137 -30.40 5.24 -4.86
N SER A 138 -29.52 4.56 -4.11
CA SER A 138 -28.21 5.11 -3.74
C SER A 138 -27.16 4.77 -4.80
N LEU A 139 -26.50 5.82 -5.30
CA LEU A 139 -25.40 5.78 -6.26
C LEU A 139 -24.09 5.97 -5.50
N LYS A 140 -23.25 4.92 -5.47
CA LYS A 140 -21.99 4.95 -4.73
C LYS A 140 -20.81 5.56 -5.49
N ALA A 141 -20.95 5.68 -6.80
CA ALA A 141 -19.92 6.20 -7.70
C ALA A 141 -20.54 6.95 -8.88
N PRO A 142 -19.82 7.90 -9.49
CA PRO A 142 -20.26 8.59 -10.69
C PRO A 142 -20.66 7.61 -11.78
N LEU A 143 -21.83 7.84 -12.39
CA LEU A 143 -22.38 6.88 -13.35
C LEU A 143 -21.50 6.81 -14.60
N HIS A 144 -20.97 7.94 -15.07
CA HIS A 144 -20.11 7.98 -16.25
C HIS A 144 -18.75 7.30 -16.06
N LEU A 145 -18.37 6.90 -14.84
CA LEU A 145 -17.13 6.16 -14.55
C LEU A 145 -17.02 4.91 -15.42
N LEU A 146 -18.08 4.09 -15.47
CA LEU A 146 -18.06 2.85 -16.24
C LEU A 146 -17.81 3.10 -17.73
N TYR A 147 -18.44 4.13 -18.29
CA TYR A 147 -18.23 4.51 -19.69
C TYR A 147 -16.83 5.04 -19.94
N LEU A 148 -16.30 5.90 -19.07
CA LEU A 148 -14.93 6.41 -19.18
C LEU A 148 -13.90 5.27 -19.14
N ALA A 149 -14.06 4.31 -18.22
CA ALA A 149 -13.22 3.11 -18.16
C ALA A 149 -13.40 2.21 -19.40
N CYS A 150 -14.56 2.23 -20.05
CA CYS A 150 -14.75 1.50 -21.31
C CYS A 150 -14.04 2.14 -22.50
N PHE A 151 -13.88 3.46 -22.52
CA PHE A 151 -13.14 4.15 -23.58
C PHE A 151 -11.62 3.93 -23.49
N THR A 152 -11.12 3.43 -22.36
CA THR A 152 -9.70 3.08 -22.19
C THR A 152 -9.37 1.65 -22.64
N LEU A 153 -10.32 0.71 -22.52
CA LEU A 153 -10.18 -0.71 -22.89
C LEU A 153 -9.54 -0.94 -24.28
N PRO A 154 -9.90 -0.21 -25.35
CA PRO A 154 -9.35 -0.49 -26.68
C PRO A 154 -7.85 -0.21 -26.77
N PHE A 155 -7.35 0.71 -25.95
CA PHE A 155 -5.91 0.99 -25.81
C PHE A 155 -5.18 -0.04 -24.96
N SER A 156 -5.88 -0.96 -24.30
CA SER A 156 -5.26 -2.06 -23.56
C SER A 156 -4.93 -3.28 -24.40
N ILE A 157 -5.40 -3.32 -25.65
CA ILE A 157 -5.30 -4.48 -26.54
C ILE A 157 -4.40 -4.17 -27.75
N ASP A 158 -4.42 -2.93 -28.23
CA ASP A 158 -3.66 -2.53 -29.42
C ASP A 158 -2.86 -1.25 -29.17
N THR A 159 -1.53 -1.36 -29.15
CA THR A 159 -0.60 -0.24 -28.99
C THR A 159 -0.31 0.50 -30.31
N SER A 160 -0.80 -0.01 -31.44
CA SER A 160 -0.49 0.52 -32.78
C SER A 160 -1.43 1.64 -33.26
N VAL A 161 -2.40 2.06 -32.43
CA VAL A 161 -3.46 3.01 -32.79
C VAL A 161 -2.92 4.43 -32.95
N THR A 162 -2.28 4.67 -34.10
CA THR A 162 -1.76 5.98 -34.51
C THR A 162 -2.56 6.59 -35.65
N ARG A 163 -3.50 5.85 -36.28
CA ARG A 163 -4.41 6.37 -37.33
C ARG A 163 -5.82 5.80 -37.19
N GLY A 164 -6.80 6.65 -36.85
CA GLY A 164 -8.23 6.31 -36.82
C GLY A 164 -8.77 5.81 -35.46
N PHE A 165 -8.70 6.65 -34.42
CA PHE A 165 -9.17 6.31 -33.06
C PHE A 165 -10.65 5.89 -33.02
N TYR A 166 -11.54 6.65 -33.66
CA TYR A 166 -12.96 6.32 -33.73
C TYR A 166 -13.21 5.01 -34.47
N ARG A 167 -12.42 4.71 -35.50
CA ARG A 167 -12.48 3.41 -36.19
C ARG A 167 -12.06 2.26 -35.26
N CYS A 168 -11.01 2.43 -34.46
CA CYS A 168 -10.60 1.44 -33.45
C CYS A 168 -11.72 1.19 -32.44
N TRP A 169 -12.27 2.26 -31.87
CA TRP A 169 -13.41 2.16 -30.95
C TRP A 169 -14.64 1.53 -31.58
N ASN A 170 -15.03 1.93 -32.80
CA ASN A 170 -16.19 1.37 -33.49
C ASN A 170 -15.98 -0.12 -33.77
N ASN A 171 -14.80 -0.53 -34.23
CA ASN A 171 -14.50 -1.95 -34.43
C ASN A 171 -14.57 -2.75 -33.13
N PHE A 172 -13.98 -2.22 -32.05
CA PHE A 172 -14.02 -2.86 -30.75
C PHE A 172 -15.45 -2.97 -30.21
N PHE A 173 -16.19 -1.87 -30.16
CA PHE A 173 -17.56 -1.83 -29.65
C PHE A 173 -18.55 -2.63 -30.51
N ARG A 174 -18.34 -2.71 -31.83
CA ARG A 174 -19.11 -3.58 -32.72
C ARG A 174 -18.93 -5.05 -32.33
N GLY A 175 -17.69 -5.49 -32.14
CA GLY A 175 -17.36 -6.85 -31.71
C GLY A 175 -17.90 -7.22 -30.32
N LYS A 176 -18.15 -6.24 -29.46
CA LYS A 176 -18.73 -6.43 -28.12
C LYS A 176 -20.24 -6.20 -28.05
N GLY A 177 -20.89 -5.91 -29.19
CA GLY A 177 -22.35 -5.74 -29.28
C GLY A 177 -22.89 -4.42 -28.72
N LEU A 178 -22.03 -3.49 -28.29
CA LEU A 178 -22.46 -2.19 -27.75
C LEU A 178 -23.15 -1.32 -28.82
N LEU A 179 -22.84 -1.55 -30.11
CA LEU A 179 -23.45 -0.86 -31.25
C LEU A 179 -24.72 -1.55 -31.80
N LEU A 180 -25.21 -2.64 -31.20
CA LEU A 180 -26.38 -3.37 -31.75
C LEU A 180 -27.68 -2.54 -31.80
N ARG A 181 -27.76 -1.46 -31.03
CA ARG A 181 -28.89 -0.52 -31.05
C ARG A 181 -28.45 0.90 -31.45
N GLN A 182 -27.13 1.13 -31.54
CA GLN A 182 -26.52 2.46 -31.59
C GLN A 182 -25.75 2.59 -32.91
N THR A 183 -25.70 3.79 -33.48
CA THR A 183 -24.88 4.04 -34.65
C THR A 183 -23.40 4.08 -34.29
N GLU A 184 -22.56 3.87 -35.30
CA GLU A 184 -21.12 4.09 -35.18
C GLU A 184 -20.82 5.52 -34.71
N MET A 185 -19.77 5.67 -33.91
CA MET A 185 -19.32 6.99 -33.49
C MET A 185 -18.73 7.72 -34.70
N PRO A 186 -19.23 8.91 -35.06
CA PRO A 186 -18.62 9.74 -36.09
C PRO A 186 -17.24 10.26 -35.62
N ASP A 187 -16.41 10.72 -36.56
CA ASP A 187 -15.05 11.21 -36.28
C ASP A 187 -14.98 12.49 -35.40
N ASN A 188 -16.14 13.03 -35.04
CA ASN A 188 -16.31 14.16 -34.13
C ASN A 188 -17.30 13.86 -32.98
N ALA A 189 -17.57 12.58 -32.67
CA ALA A 189 -18.59 12.18 -31.66
C ALA A 189 -18.45 12.92 -30.32
N PHE A 190 -17.22 13.09 -29.81
CA PHE A 190 -16.99 13.81 -28.55
C PHE A 190 -17.17 15.33 -28.66
N ALA A 191 -16.96 15.91 -29.85
CA ALA A 191 -17.24 17.32 -30.10
C ALA A 191 -18.76 17.58 -30.17
N GLN A 192 -19.53 16.61 -30.69
CA GLN A 192 -20.99 16.69 -30.77
C GLN A 192 -21.68 16.67 -29.39
N LEU A 193 -20.99 16.22 -28.33
CA LEU A 193 -21.54 16.22 -26.98
C LEU A 193 -21.85 17.62 -26.45
N GLY A 194 -21.21 18.65 -27.01
CA GLY A 194 -21.24 20.03 -26.53
C GLY A 194 -19.86 20.49 -26.08
N SER A 195 -19.61 21.79 -26.17
CA SER A 195 -18.32 22.38 -25.80
C SER A 195 -17.94 22.02 -24.37
N GLY A 196 -16.76 21.44 -24.18
CA GLY A 196 -16.21 21.12 -22.85
C GLY A 196 -16.83 19.91 -22.14
N VAL A 197 -17.97 19.37 -22.57
CA VAL A 197 -18.67 18.27 -21.87
C VAL A 197 -17.78 17.06 -21.65
N TRP A 198 -17.04 16.65 -22.68
CA TRP A 198 -16.10 15.54 -22.58
C TRP A 198 -15.04 15.77 -21.50
N VAL A 199 -14.52 16.99 -21.39
CA VAL A 199 -13.50 17.36 -20.41
C VAL A 199 -14.10 17.40 -19.00
N GLN A 200 -15.30 17.98 -18.86
CA GLN A 200 -16.01 18.08 -17.58
C GLN A 200 -16.32 16.71 -16.98
N MET A 201 -16.59 15.69 -17.81
CA MET A 201 -16.78 14.32 -17.31
C MET A 201 -15.53 13.78 -16.58
N TRP A 202 -14.34 14.00 -17.14
CA TRP A 202 -13.08 13.60 -16.50
C TRP A 202 -12.81 14.42 -15.23
N GLN A 203 -13.04 15.73 -15.29
CA GLN A 203 -12.85 16.63 -14.16
C GLN A 203 -13.80 16.32 -13.01
N GLU A 204 -15.06 16.01 -13.26
CA GLU A 204 -16.02 15.62 -12.22
C GLU A 204 -15.61 14.30 -11.55
N LEU A 205 -15.05 13.35 -12.31
CA LEU A 205 -14.56 12.10 -11.72
C LEU A 205 -13.31 12.32 -10.86
N ALA A 206 -12.41 13.21 -11.29
CA ALA A 206 -11.27 13.65 -10.47
C ALA A 206 -11.76 14.30 -9.17
N ARG A 207 -12.66 15.29 -9.30
CA ARG A 207 -13.29 15.99 -8.18
C ARG A 207 -13.92 15.01 -7.19
N TRP A 208 -14.73 14.07 -7.67
CA TRP A 208 -15.34 13.04 -6.82
C TRP A 208 -14.29 12.23 -6.03
N SER A 209 -13.20 11.79 -6.67
CA SER A 209 -12.15 11.04 -5.98
C SER A 209 -11.33 11.87 -4.99
N GLN A 210 -11.12 13.15 -5.28
CA GLN A 210 -10.26 14.06 -4.50
C GLN A 210 -11.01 14.75 -3.37
N GLU A 211 -12.18 15.30 -3.67
CA GLU A 211 -12.98 16.09 -2.73
C GLU A 211 -13.97 15.19 -2.00
N ASP A 212 -14.81 14.46 -2.74
CA ASP A 212 -15.90 13.72 -2.11
C ASP A 212 -15.40 12.47 -1.37
N LEU A 213 -14.40 11.78 -1.92
CA LEU A 213 -13.73 10.66 -1.25
C LEU A 213 -12.48 11.09 -0.45
N GLN A 214 -12.10 12.36 -0.50
CA GLN A 214 -10.92 12.90 0.20
C GLN A 214 -9.63 12.11 -0.08
N GLY A 215 -9.51 11.51 -1.27
CA GLY A 215 -8.41 10.62 -1.62
C GLY A 215 -8.31 9.33 -0.80
N ALA A 216 -9.26 9.02 0.10
CA ALA A 216 -9.22 7.88 1.01
C ALA A 216 -9.19 6.52 0.30
N ARG A 217 -9.58 6.48 -0.97
CA ARG A 217 -9.60 5.28 -1.82
C ARG A 217 -8.75 5.45 -3.09
N GLY A 218 -7.90 6.46 -3.11
CA GLY A 218 -7.13 6.91 -4.27
C GLY A 218 -7.74 8.10 -4.99
N VAL A 219 -6.91 8.74 -5.79
CA VAL A 219 -7.14 10.02 -6.46
C VAL A 219 -7.02 9.83 -7.95
N LEU A 220 -8.05 10.17 -8.71
CA LEU A 220 -7.94 10.27 -10.17
C LEU A 220 -7.44 11.67 -10.54
N VAL A 221 -6.41 11.73 -11.39
CA VAL A 221 -5.93 12.99 -11.96
C VAL A 221 -6.46 13.14 -13.38
N ALA A 222 -7.23 14.20 -13.61
CA ALA A 222 -7.79 14.53 -14.91
C ALA A 222 -6.71 15.22 -15.77
N ARG A 223 -5.96 14.43 -16.54
CA ARG A 223 -4.90 14.89 -17.45
C ARG A 223 -5.07 14.35 -18.88
N LYS A 224 -4.53 15.06 -19.86
CA LYS A 224 -4.62 14.73 -21.31
C LYS A 224 -3.24 14.49 -21.90
N LEU A 225 -3.09 13.41 -22.68
CA LEU A 225 -1.88 13.10 -23.44
C LEU A 225 -1.86 13.87 -24.77
N GLY A 226 -0.81 14.68 -24.97
CA GLY A 226 -0.57 15.44 -26.19
C GLY A 226 -1.67 16.46 -26.54
N HIS A 227 -1.70 16.91 -27.80
CA HIS A 227 -2.64 17.97 -28.21
C HIS A 227 -4.06 17.47 -28.51
N HIS A 228 -4.29 16.16 -28.66
CA HIS A 228 -5.57 15.60 -29.10
C HIS A 228 -6.67 15.66 -28.01
N ILE A 229 -7.55 16.66 -28.08
CA ILE A 229 -8.58 16.96 -27.06
C ILE A 229 -9.50 15.78 -26.74
N HIS A 230 -9.87 14.95 -27.72
CA HIS A 230 -10.85 13.87 -27.49
C HIS A 230 -10.19 12.57 -27.05
N VAL A 231 -9.11 12.16 -27.70
CA VAL A 231 -8.46 10.85 -27.47
C VAL A 231 -7.30 10.93 -26.49
N GLY A 232 -6.80 12.12 -26.17
CA GLY A 232 -5.71 12.31 -25.23
C GLY A 232 -6.08 11.97 -23.79
N TRP A 233 -7.35 12.15 -23.37
CA TRP A 233 -7.79 11.81 -22.02
C TRP A 233 -7.79 10.31 -21.75
N PRO A 234 -8.46 9.46 -22.56
CA PRO A 234 -8.37 8.02 -22.36
C PRO A 234 -6.93 7.50 -22.47
N ARG A 235 -6.11 8.04 -23.39
CA ARG A 235 -4.72 7.60 -23.55
C ARG A 235 -3.82 7.95 -22.36
N ALA A 236 -4.07 9.08 -21.70
CA ALA A 236 -3.37 9.43 -20.47
C ALA A 236 -3.66 8.46 -19.32
N GLN A 237 -4.75 7.69 -19.40
CA GLN A 237 -5.06 6.64 -18.44
C GLN A 237 -4.34 5.32 -18.75
N CYS A 238 -3.68 5.20 -19.90
CA CYS A 238 -3.09 3.96 -20.41
C CYS A 238 -1.56 4.10 -20.61
N LEU A 239 -0.87 4.87 -19.77
CA LEU A 239 0.56 5.16 -19.94
C LEU A 239 1.43 3.89 -19.83
N LEU A 240 1.03 2.94 -18.98
CA LEU A 240 1.71 1.66 -18.82
C LEU A 240 0.71 0.51 -19.07
N PRO A 241 0.84 -0.25 -20.17
CA PRO A 241 -0.03 -1.39 -20.43
C PRO A 241 0.24 -2.55 -19.45
N PRO A 242 -0.65 -3.57 -19.35
CA PRO A 242 -0.53 -4.63 -18.35
C PRO A 242 0.70 -5.49 -18.61
N THR A 243 1.11 -5.61 -19.87
CA THR A 243 2.35 -6.27 -20.27
C THR A 243 3.57 -5.57 -19.65
N THR A 244 3.60 -4.24 -19.66
CA THR A 244 4.65 -3.44 -19.00
C THR A 244 4.56 -3.57 -17.48
N LEU A 245 3.38 -3.37 -16.89
CA LEU A 245 3.19 -3.46 -15.44
C LEU A 245 3.55 -4.84 -14.87
N SER A 246 3.14 -5.92 -15.55
CA SER A 246 3.51 -7.29 -15.16
C SER A 246 4.99 -7.61 -15.37
N GLY A 247 5.68 -6.85 -16.23
CA GLY A 247 7.12 -6.94 -16.42
C GLY A 247 7.95 -6.18 -15.38
N LEU A 248 7.34 -5.28 -14.59
CA LEU A 248 8.06 -4.45 -13.62
C LEU A 248 8.84 -5.26 -12.56
N PRO A 249 8.31 -6.35 -11.96
CA PRO A 249 9.08 -7.17 -11.03
C PRO A 249 10.39 -7.71 -11.63
N ALA A 250 10.35 -8.19 -12.87
CA ALA A 250 11.54 -8.68 -13.57
C ALA A 250 12.51 -7.53 -13.90
N PHE A 251 11.99 -6.37 -14.28
CA PHE A 251 12.78 -5.15 -14.47
C PHE A 251 13.49 -4.74 -13.16
N PHE A 252 12.82 -4.78 -12.02
CA PHE A 252 13.44 -4.47 -10.72
C PHE A 252 14.59 -5.43 -10.41
N GLY A 253 14.35 -6.73 -10.53
CA GLY A 253 15.37 -7.75 -10.27
C GLY A 253 16.61 -7.63 -11.17
N ARG A 254 16.42 -7.30 -12.46
CA ARG A 254 17.53 -7.08 -13.42
C ARG A 254 18.37 -5.85 -13.08
N ASN A 255 17.73 -4.78 -12.62
CA ASN A 255 18.40 -3.54 -12.24
C ASN A 255 18.85 -3.53 -10.77
N ASN A 256 18.78 -4.67 -10.07
CA ASN A 256 19.09 -4.83 -8.64
C ASN A 256 18.36 -3.79 -7.76
N LEU A 257 17.14 -3.41 -8.15
CA LEU A 257 16.24 -2.63 -7.31
C LEU A 257 15.59 -3.61 -6.34
N LEU A 258 16.03 -3.63 -5.08
CA LEU A 258 15.54 -4.60 -4.08
C LEU A 258 14.24 -4.12 -3.43
N PRO A 259 13.41 -5.03 -2.89
CA PRO A 259 12.26 -4.66 -2.06
C PRO A 259 12.61 -3.62 -1.00
N GLY A 260 11.76 -2.60 -0.85
CA GLY A 260 11.97 -1.51 0.11
C GLY A 260 13.08 -0.51 -0.25
N SER A 261 13.75 -0.65 -1.39
CA SER A 261 14.78 0.31 -1.82
C SER A 261 14.17 1.65 -2.22
N LYS A 262 14.78 2.75 -1.76
CA LYS A 262 14.44 4.10 -2.22
C LYS A 262 15.31 4.49 -3.42
N VAL A 263 14.65 4.94 -4.48
CA VAL A 263 15.27 5.31 -5.75
C VAL A 263 14.77 6.68 -6.14
N THR A 264 15.66 7.63 -6.43
CA THR A 264 15.27 8.96 -6.91
C THR A 264 14.50 8.88 -8.23
N ALA A 265 13.58 9.80 -8.47
CA ALA A 265 12.78 9.83 -9.70
C ALA A 265 13.67 9.86 -10.97
N ASP A 266 14.76 10.63 -10.97
CA ASP A 266 15.67 10.73 -12.12
C ASP A 266 16.41 9.42 -12.41
N LYS A 267 16.88 8.73 -11.37
CA LYS A 267 17.48 7.39 -11.51
C LYS A 267 16.47 6.39 -12.06
N MET A 268 15.24 6.37 -11.53
CA MET A 268 14.18 5.48 -12.03
C MET A 268 13.86 5.78 -13.50
N ARG A 269 13.70 7.05 -13.87
CA ARG A 269 13.48 7.49 -15.26
C ARG A 269 14.60 7.00 -16.17
N THR A 270 15.85 7.18 -15.75
CA THR A 270 17.03 6.75 -16.51
C THR A 270 17.01 5.24 -16.76
N LEU A 271 16.74 4.44 -15.71
CA LEU A 271 16.63 2.99 -15.83
C LEU A 271 15.51 2.56 -16.78
N LEU A 272 14.33 3.18 -16.69
CA LEU A 272 13.20 2.91 -17.58
C LEU A 272 13.51 3.20 -19.05
N LEU A 273 14.26 4.28 -19.34
CA LEU A 273 14.63 4.65 -20.70
C LEU A 273 15.72 3.74 -21.29
N GLN A 274 16.65 3.27 -20.45
CA GLN A 274 17.82 2.51 -20.87
C GLN A 274 17.58 1.00 -20.94
N ASP A 275 16.73 0.43 -20.08
CA ASP A 275 16.50 -1.01 -20.04
C ASP A 275 15.61 -1.44 -21.23
N PRO A 276 16.13 -2.27 -22.17
CA PRO A 276 15.36 -2.72 -23.33
C PRO A 276 14.30 -3.78 -22.97
N SER A 277 14.38 -4.34 -21.76
CA SER A 277 13.54 -5.45 -21.33
C SER A 277 12.18 -5.02 -20.80
N ILE A 278 12.02 -3.74 -20.48
CA ILE A 278 10.73 -3.14 -20.17
C ILE A 278 10.12 -2.56 -21.46
N LEU A 279 9.04 -3.17 -21.93
CA LEU A 279 8.36 -2.76 -23.15
C LEU A 279 7.52 -1.51 -22.89
N LEU A 280 8.11 -0.33 -23.08
CA LEU A 280 7.41 0.95 -22.98
C LEU A 280 6.77 1.33 -24.33
N PRO A 281 5.49 1.78 -24.35
CA PRO A 281 4.90 2.38 -25.54
C PRO A 281 5.71 3.58 -26.02
N ALA A 282 5.76 3.81 -27.34
CA ALA A 282 6.51 4.93 -27.91
C ALA A 282 6.08 6.30 -27.34
N SER A 283 4.77 6.50 -27.10
CA SER A 283 4.27 7.71 -26.45
C SER A 283 4.78 7.84 -25.02
N THR A 284 4.76 6.77 -24.23
CA THR A 284 5.26 6.79 -22.84
C THR A 284 6.74 7.07 -22.78
N ARG A 285 7.52 6.49 -23.70
CA ARG A 285 8.96 6.78 -23.83
C ARG A 285 9.21 8.25 -24.14
N HIS A 286 8.41 8.86 -25.01
CA HIS A 286 8.51 10.29 -25.31
C HIS A 286 8.19 11.17 -24.10
N GLU A 287 7.08 10.90 -23.38
CA GLU A 287 6.73 11.65 -22.16
C GLU A 287 7.81 11.54 -21.06
N LEU A 288 8.46 10.38 -20.94
CA LEU A 288 9.60 10.17 -20.04
C LEU A 288 10.85 10.97 -20.46
N GLN A 289 11.11 11.12 -21.75
CA GLN A 289 12.26 11.89 -22.26
C GLN A 289 12.08 13.39 -22.04
N GLU A 290 10.89 13.91 -22.34
CA GLU A 290 10.55 15.33 -22.20
C GLU A 290 10.29 15.74 -20.73
N SER A 291 10.29 14.78 -19.79
CA SER A 291 10.02 15.02 -18.36
C SER A 291 8.71 15.77 -18.11
N THR A 292 7.66 15.44 -18.87
CA THR A 292 6.34 16.03 -18.72
C THR A 292 5.67 15.59 -17.41
N GLU A 293 4.54 16.21 -17.07
CA GLU A 293 3.69 15.79 -15.95
C GLU A 293 3.29 14.29 -16.05
N LEU A 294 3.14 13.77 -17.29
CA LEU A 294 2.84 12.37 -17.55
C LEU A 294 4.08 11.49 -17.39
N GLY A 295 5.26 11.97 -17.78
CA GLY A 295 6.53 11.32 -17.51
C GLY A 295 6.80 11.17 -16.01
N VAL A 296 6.48 12.20 -15.21
CA VAL A 296 6.53 12.13 -13.73
C VAL A 296 5.54 11.09 -13.20
N ALA A 297 4.29 11.12 -13.64
CA ALA A 297 3.29 10.13 -13.22
C ALA A 297 3.72 8.68 -13.52
N VAL A 298 4.38 8.42 -14.66
CA VAL A 298 4.92 7.09 -14.99
C VAL A 298 5.97 6.65 -13.97
N VAL A 299 6.88 7.55 -13.60
CA VAL A 299 7.91 7.25 -12.60
C VAL A 299 7.28 6.95 -11.24
N ASP A 300 6.28 7.75 -10.84
CA ASP A 300 5.56 7.55 -9.57
C ASP A 300 4.83 6.21 -9.54
N ILE A 301 4.18 5.80 -10.64
CA ILE A 301 3.56 4.46 -10.74
C ILE A 301 4.61 3.38 -10.51
N VAL A 302 5.75 3.45 -11.19
CA VAL A 302 6.79 2.43 -11.12
C VAL A 302 7.41 2.37 -9.71
N GLN A 303 7.67 3.52 -9.09
CA GLN A 303 8.15 3.60 -7.70
C GLN A 303 7.14 3.02 -6.70
N ASN A 304 5.85 3.32 -6.86
CA ASN A 304 4.80 2.73 -6.02
C ASN A 304 4.71 1.20 -6.16
N VAL A 305 4.94 0.68 -7.37
CA VAL A 305 5.02 -0.77 -7.58
C VAL A 305 6.26 -1.35 -6.90
N LEU A 306 7.42 -0.68 -6.97
CA LEU A 306 8.64 -1.10 -6.28
C LEU A 306 8.48 -1.11 -4.76
N ASP A 307 7.87 -0.07 -4.18
CA ASP A 307 7.65 0.05 -2.73
C ASP A 307 6.78 -1.09 -2.17
N ARG A 308 5.89 -1.65 -2.99
CA ARG A 308 5.00 -2.77 -2.63
C ARG A 308 5.54 -4.13 -3.03
N TRP A 309 6.59 -4.15 -3.82
CA TRP A 309 7.09 -5.39 -4.37
C TRP A 309 7.76 -6.21 -3.28
N THR A 310 7.24 -7.42 -3.04
CA THR A 310 7.75 -8.33 -2.00
C THR A 310 9.03 -9.07 -2.41
N GLY A 311 9.53 -8.82 -3.63
CA GLY A 311 10.71 -9.48 -4.18
C GLY A 311 10.39 -10.64 -5.14
N SER A 312 9.16 -11.12 -5.18
CA SER A 312 8.78 -12.21 -6.08
C SER A 312 8.63 -11.74 -7.52
N THR A 313 9.36 -12.37 -8.44
CA THR A 313 9.17 -12.19 -9.90
C THR A 313 8.20 -13.20 -10.50
N SER A 314 7.56 -14.02 -9.66
CA SER A 314 6.63 -15.05 -10.11
C SER A 314 5.46 -14.42 -10.87
N ARG A 315 5.14 -15.01 -12.03
CA ARG A 315 4.05 -14.54 -12.87
C ARG A 315 2.91 -15.53 -12.83
N ARG A 316 1.72 -15.04 -12.51
CA ARG A 316 0.48 -15.81 -12.64
C ARG A 316 -0.06 -15.62 -14.04
N GLU A 317 -0.12 -16.70 -14.80
CA GLU A 317 -0.77 -16.71 -16.10
C GLU A 317 -1.99 -17.62 -16.06
N ARG A 318 -3.04 -17.27 -16.79
CA ARG A 318 -4.20 -18.13 -16.93
C ARG A 318 -4.01 -19.00 -18.15
N VAL A 319 -3.99 -20.30 -17.92
CA VAL A 319 -3.98 -21.30 -18.99
C VAL A 319 -5.38 -21.87 -19.10
N ILE A 320 -5.97 -21.69 -20.29
CA ILE A 320 -7.25 -22.33 -20.64
C ILE A 320 -6.92 -23.77 -21.05
N ARG A 321 -7.44 -24.75 -20.31
CA ARG A 321 -7.35 -26.16 -20.71
C ARG A 321 -8.52 -26.54 -21.61
N LEU A 322 -8.30 -27.52 -22.49
CA LEU A 322 -9.35 -28.17 -23.28
C LEU A 322 -10.52 -28.55 -22.34
N GLY A 323 -11.71 -27.99 -22.62
CA GLY A 323 -12.89 -28.11 -21.76
C GLY A 323 -13.31 -26.83 -21.02
N GLY A 324 -12.72 -25.67 -21.32
CA GLY A 324 -13.20 -24.37 -20.82
C GLY A 324 -12.82 -24.03 -19.37
N GLN A 325 -12.17 -24.95 -18.66
CA GLN A 325 -11.64 -24.69 -17.32
C GLN A 325 -10.40 -23.79 -17.39
N VAL A 326 -10.51 -22.61 -16.78
CA VAL A 326 -9.41 -21.67 -16.60
C VAL A 326 -8.62 -22.08 -15.37
N LYS A 327 -7.38 -22.54 -15.56
CA LYS A 327 -6.45 -22.75 -14.45
C LYS A 327 -5.43 -21.62 -14.44
N THR A 328 -5.30 -20.92 -13.32
CA THR A 328 -4.16 -20.02 -13.11
C THR A 328 -2.95 -20.90 -12.84
N VAL A 329 -1.96 -20.82 -13.72
CA VAL A 329 -0.64 -21.43 -13.55
C VAL A 329 0.30 -20.32 -13.08
N GLU A 330 0.91 -20.53 -11.93
CA GLU A 330 1.96 -19.65 -11.43
C GLU A 330 3.29 -20.16 -11.97
N TYR A 331 3.90 -19.38 -12.85
CA TYR A 331 5.27 -19.58 -13.29
C TYR A 331 6.17 -19.03 -12.20
N ARG A 332 6.82 -19.93 -11.46
CA ARG A 332 7.74 -19.57 -10.38
C ARG A 332 8.91 -18.79 -10.96
N GLY A 333 9.05 -17.54 -10.53
CA GLY A 333 10.19 -16.69 -10.84
C GLY A 333 11.27 -16.81 -9.77
N GLU A 334 12.28 -15.94 -9.86
CA GLU A 334 13.22 -15.69 -8.77
C GLU A 334 12.56 -14.86 -7.66
N THR A 335 12.97 -15.09 -6.41
CA THR A 335 12.62 -14.25 -5.25
C THR A 335 13.83 -13.42 -4.85
N TYR A 336 13.68 -12.10 -4.87
CA TYR A 336 14.72 -11.14 -4.52
C TYR A 336 14.55 -10.68 -3.07
N ALA A 337 15.63 -10.70 -2.30
CA ALA A 337 15.61 -10.20 -0.93
C ALA A 337 16.91 -9.47 -0.59
N ARG A 338 16.88 -8.69 0.49
CA ARG A 338 17.99 -7.86 0.93
C ARG A 338 18.54 -8.37 2.26
N LEU A 339 19.86 -8.48 2.35
CA LEU A 339 20.56 -8.62 3.63
C LEU A 339 20.92 -7.23 4.14
N MET A 340 20.52 -6.96 5.37
CA MET A 340 20.73 -5.69 6.03
C MET A 340 21.72 -5.84 7.19
N PRO A 341 22.67 -4.90 7.35
CA PRO A 341 23.62 -4.95 8.44
C PRO A 341 23.00 -4.50 9.76
N PHE A 342 23.41 -5.12 10.85
CA PHE A 342 23.12 -4.79 12.25
C PHE A 342 24.46 -4.58 12.96
N ILE A 343 24.48 -3.71 13.96
CA ILE A 343 25.68 -3.41 14.76
C ILE A 343 25.36 -3.69 16.23
N PRO A 344 26.22 -4.38 17.00
CA PRO A 344 25.99 -4.55 18.43
C PRO A 344 25.94 -3.22 19.19
N ASP A 345 25.10 -3.10 20.21
CA ASP A 345 24.92 -1.86 20.99
C ASP A 345 26.19 -1.45 21.77
N TRP A 346 27.04 -2.41 22.14
CA TRP A 346 28.31 -2.23 22.83
C TRP A 346 29.51 -1.83 21.93
N ILE A 347 29.29 -1.42 20.67
CA ILE A 347 30.37 -0.98 19.77
C ILE A 347 31.28 0.12 20.36
N GLY A 348 30.71 1.02 21.15
CA GLY A 348 31.45 2.11 21.79
C GLY A 348 32.47 1.63 22.82
N GLU A 349 32.25 0.47 23.44
CA GLU A 349 33.13 -0.12 24.45
C GLU A 349 34.27 -0.90 23.81
N THR A 350 34.00 -1.58 22.68
CA THR A 350 34.97 -2.45 22.01
C THR A 350 35.89 -1.70 21.05
N GLY A 351 35.47 -0.54 20.55
CA GLY A 351 36.22 0.18 19.51
C GLY A 351 36.32 -0.60 18.19
N LYS A 352 35.43 -1.58 17.97
CA LYS A 352 35.44 -2.49 16.82
C LYS A 352 34.06 -2.60 16.19
N LEU A 353 33.95 -2.18 14.92
CA LEU A 353 32.78 -2.39 14.09
C LEU A 353 32.73 -3.85 13.60
N THR A 354 31.68 -4.56 13.99
CA THR A 354 31.31 -5.86 13.42
C THR A 354 29.91 -5.75 12.86
N LEU A 355 29.73 -6.11 11.58
CA LEU A 355 28.44 -6.07 10.90
C LEU A 355 27.83 -7.47 10.87
N HIS A 356 26.64 -7.58 11.45
CA HIS A 356 25.87 -8.83 11.51
C HIS A 356 24.72 -8.73 10.52
N TYR A 357 24.62 -9.66 9.58
CA TYR A 357 23.66 -9.55 8.49
C TYR A 357 22.39 -10.36 8.76
N ARG A 358 21.24 -9.75 8.53
CA ARG A 358 19.92 -10.38 8.65
C ARG A 358 19.11 -10.12 7.38
N LEU A 359 18.30 -11.10 7.00
CA LEU A 359 17.43 -11.01 5.84
C LEU A 359 16.20 -10.17 6.20
N ASP A 360 15.90 -9.15 5.39
CA ASP A 360 14.63 -8.43 5.45
C ASP A 360 13.54 -9.28 4.77
N ILE A 361 12.63 -9.83 5.57
CA ILE A 361 11.59 -10.77 5.16
C ILE A 361 10.40 -9.99 4.60
N LYS A 362 10.32 -9.91 3.26
CA LYS A 362 9.11 -9.44 2.55
C LYS A 362 8.30 -10.58 1.93
N THR A 363 8.92 -11.74 1.77
CA THR A 363 8.31 -13.00 1.31
C THR A 363 8.66 -14.08 2.32
N PRO A 364 7.72 -14.98 2.71
CA PRO A 364 8.00 -16.04 3.67
C PRO A 364 9.21 -16.89 3.27
N ILE A 365 10.09 -17.15 4.23
CA ILE A 365 11.30 -17.96 4.07
C ILE A 365 10.90 -19.44 3.94
N PRO A 366 11.37 -20.18 2.92
CA PRO A 366 11.22 -21.64 2.86
C PRO A 366 11.95 -22.34 4.02
N ASP A 367 11.34 -23.39 4.58
CA ASP A 367 11.91 -24.13 5.72
C ASP A 367 13.32 -24.69 5.45
N ASP A 368 13.59 -25.01 4.18
CA ASP A 368 14.85 -25.59 3.71
C ASP A 368 15.80 -24.55 3.08
N MET A 369 15.54 -23.25 3.27
CA MET A 369 16.32 -22.18 2.63
C MET A 369 17.79 -22.23 3.03
N LYS A 370 18.66 -22.30 2.03
CA LYS A 370 20.12 -22.30 2.22
C LYS A 370 20.81 -21.39 1.23
N LEU A 371 21.57 -20.43 1.76
CA LEU A 371 22.34 -19.48 0.97
C LEU A 371 23.74 -20.01 0.66
N THR A 372 24.16 -19.76 -0.57
CA THR A 372 25.50 -20.01 -1.11
C THR A 372 26.00 -18.74 -1.78
N GLY A 373 27.28 -18.40 -1.65
CA GLY A 373 27.82 -17.16 -2.21
C GLY A 373 29.22 -16.81 -1.70
N PRO A 374 29.69 -15.57 -1.92
CA PRO A 374 30.99 -15.13 -1.42
C PRO A 374 31.10 -15.28 0.10
N GLY A 375 32.11 -16.02 0.57
CA GLY A 375 32.33 -16.28 2.00
C GLY A 375 31.45 -17.38 2.61
N ILE A 376 30.45 -17.89 1.87
CA ILE A 376 29.49 -18.89 2.37
C ILE A 376 29.41 -20.07 1.41
N GLN A 377 29.83 -21.26 1.89
CA GLN A 377 29.58 -22.50 1.14
C GLN A 377 28.11 -22.92 1.21
N GLN A 378 27.54 -22.94 2.42
CA GLN A 378 26.14 -23.25 2.66
C GLN A 378 25.74 -22.74 4.06
N GLN A 379 24.79 -21.81 4.14
CA GLN A 379 24.25 -21.31 5.41
C GLN A 379 22.73 -21.42 5.41
N ALA A 380 22.17 -22.07 6.44
CA ALA A 380 20.72 -22.12 6.61
C ALA A 380 20.19 -20.75 7.04
N VAL A 381 19.02 -20.37 6.52
CA VAL A 381 18.34 -19.14 6.92
C VAL A 381 17.03 -19.50 7.58
N GLN A 382 16.81 -18.97 8.79
CA GLN A 382 15.60 -19.22 9.57
C GLN A 382 14.99 -17.88 10.00
N PRO A 383 13.66 -17.75 10.04
CA PRO A 383 13.02 -16.56 10.57
C PRO A 383 13.30 -16.43 12.08
N GLU A 384 13.59 -15.21 12.53
CA GLU A 384 13.59 -14.87 13.96
C GLU A 384 12.29 -14.15 14.31
N THR A 385 11.90 -13.19 13.47
CA THR A 385 10.60 -12.51 13.55
C THR A 385 9.86 -12.67 12.21
N ALA A 386 8.66 -12.10 12.12
CA ALA A 386 7.92 -12.04 10.84
C ALA A 386 8.64 -11.18 9.78
N GLU A 387 9.50 -10.25 10.21
CA GLU A 387 10.16 -9.27 9.33
C GLU A 387 11.65 -9.54 9.17
N TRP A 388 12.27 -10.33 10.04
CA TRP A 388 13.71 -10.52 10.08
C TRP A 388 14.10 -11.98 10.28
N SER A 389 15.11 -12.42 9.54
CA SER A 389 15.76 -13.70 9.83
C SER A 389 16.66 -13.61 11.06
N GLN A 390 17.05 -14.77 11.55
CA GLN A 390 18.26 -14.94 12.34
C GLN A 390 19.48 -14.43 11.58
N GLU A 391 20.58 -14.22 12.29
CA GLU A 391 21.84 -13.83 11.69
C GLU A 391 22.29 -14.84 10.62
N VAL A 392 22.73 -14.31 9.47
CA VAL A 392 23.35 -15.08 8.40
C VAL A 392 24.86 -14.86 8.50
N GLU A 393 25.54 -15.83 9.09
CA GLU A 393 26.99 -15.79 9.30
C GLU A 393 27.77 -15.89 7.98
N GLY A 394 29.00 -15.34 7.97
CA GLY A 394 29.93 -15.47 6.84
C GLY A 394 29.67 -14.51 5.67
N ILE A 395 28.75 -13.56 5.82
CA ILE A 395 28.48 -12.55 4.79
C ILE A 395 29.68 -11.61 4.63
N VAL A 396 30.10 -11.42 3.37
CA VAL A 396 31.20 -10.53 3.00
C VAL A 396 30.68 -9.11 2.90
N THR A 397 31.18 -8.24 3.77
CA THR A 397 30.88 -6.80 3.73
C THR A 397 31.60 -6.15 2.55
N SER A 398 30.85 -5.47 1.69
CA SER A 398 31.41 -4.69 0.57
C SER A 398 30.50 -3.53 0.18
N SER A 399 31.10 -2.46 -0.37
CA SER A 399 30.38 -1.38 -1.05
C SER A 399 29.72 -1.86 -2.35
N GLN A 400 30.29 -2.90 -2.97
CA GLN A 400 29.72 -3.53 -4.14
C GLN A 400 28.75 -4.63 -3.73
N ALA A 401 27.63 -4.72 -4.45
CA ALA A 401 26.61 -5.72 -4.21
C ALA A 401 27.18 -7.15 -4.28
N GLN A 402 27.10 -7.87 -3.17
CA GLN A 402 27.38 -9.30 -3.09
C GLN A 402 26.09 -10.08 -3.25
N VAL A 403 26.11 -11.11 -4.09
CA VAL A 403 24.94 -11.91 -4.41
C VAL A 403 25.07 -13.31 -3.81
N TYR A 404 24.08 -13.66 -3.02
CA TYR A 404 23.88 -14.98 -2.40
C TYR A 404 22.67 -15.64 -3.05
N ARG A 405 22.72 -16.96 -3.23
CA ARG A 405 21.66 -17.71 -3.90
C ARG A 405 21.25 -18.93 -3.10
N ASP A 406 19.95 -19.20 -3.13
CA ASP A 406 19.39 -20.53 -2.89
C ASP A 406 18.87 -21.06 -4.24
N PRO A 407 19.66 -21.91 -4.93
CA PRO A 407 19.24 -22.48 -6.21
C PRO A 407 18.01 -23.40 -6.11
N ALA A 408 17.78 -24.05 -4.97
CA ALA A 408 16.65 -24.97 -4.80
C ALA A 408 15.33 -24.20 -4.76
N ASN A 409 15.35 -23.03 -4.11
CA ASN A 409 14.16 -22.20 -3.96
C ASN A 409 14.08 -21.01 -4.93
N ASN A 410 15.06 -20.84 -5.82
CA ASN A 410 15.22 -19.69 -6.71
C ASN A 410 15.27 -18.34 -5.97
N TRP A 411 15.97 -18.28 -4.83
CA TRP A 411 16.20 -17.00 -4.14
C TRP A 411 17.50 -16.37 -4.60
N LYS A 412 17.46 -15.06 -4.81
CA LYS A 412 18.60 -14.19 -5.01
C LYS A 412 18.60 -13.15 -3.90
N VAL A 413 19.52 -13.30 -2.97
CA VAL A 413 19.67 -12.41 -1.82
C VAL A 413 20.87 -11.51 -2.05
N VAL A 414 20.71 -10.22 -1.83
CA VAL A 414 21.76 -9.23 -2.09
C VAL A 414 22.16 -8.55 -0.80
N ALA A 415 23.46 -8.60 -0.49
CA ALA A 415 24.08 -7.80 0.55
C ALA A 415 24.84 -6.65 -0.11
N GLN A 416 24.49 -5.41 0.24
CA GLN A 416 25.20 -4.23 -0.24
C GLN A 416 25.21 -3.19 0.86
N LEU A 417 26.40 -2.70 1.21
CA LEU A 417 26.53 -1.56 2.10
C LEU A 417 26.11 -0.29 1.34
N ALA A 418 25.11 0.41 1.86
CA ALA A 418 24.62 1.64 1.24
C ALA A 418 25.68 2.75 1.33
N GLU A 419 25.69 3.68 0.37
CA GLU A 419 26.57 4.86 0.43
C GLU A 419 26.36 5.70 1.69
N LEU A 420 25.13 5.67 2.21
CA LEU A 420 24.78 6.18 3.52
C LEU A 420 23.79 5.24 4.20
N GLN A 421 24.20 4.64 5.31
CA GLN A 421 23.38 3.76 6.13
C GLN A 421 23.19 4.38 7.51
N VAL A 422 21.94 4.57 7.90
CA VAL A 422 21.55 5.02 9.24
C VAL A 422 21.18 3.80 10.06
N PHE A 423 21.58 3.80 11.32
CA PHE A 423 21.13 2.82 12.30
C PHE A 423 20.58 3.52 13.53
N ILE A 424 19.57 2.92 14.13
CA ILE A 424 18.98 3.39 15.39
C ILE A 424 18.86 2.25 16.39
N SER A 425 18.49 2.52 17.63
CA SER A 425 18.26 1.47 18.63
C SER A 425 17.19 0.47 18.17
N GLY A 426 17.53 -0.82 18.26
CA GLY A 426 16.71 -1.94 17.80
C GLY A 426 15.57 -2.34 18.71
N GLY A 427 15.47 -1.76 19.90
CA GLY A 427 14.43 -2.12 20.88
C GLY A 427 13.01 -2.10 20.29
N ARG A 428 12.72 -1.12 19.41
CA ARG A 428 11.42 -1.00 18.72
C ARG A 428 11.03 -2.21 17.85
N TYR A 429 12.01 -2.99 17.41
CA TYR A 429 11.82 -4.19 16.59
C TYR A 429 12.14 -5.49 17.36
N GLY A 430 12.31 -5.41 18.69
CA GLY A 430 12.66 -6.56 19.53
C GLY A 430 14.16 -6.89 19.54
N PHE A 431 15.02 -6.02 19.02
CA PHE A 431 16.47 -6.22 18.95
C PHE A 431 17.20 -5.28 19.91
N TYR A 432 16.95 -5.39 21.21
CA TYR A 432 17.44 -4.44 22.24
C TYR A 432 18.96 -4.31 22.32
N GLN A 433 19.70 -5.34 21.93
CA GLN A 433 21.17 -5.38 21.94
C GLN A 433 21.81 -4.92 20.62
N TRP A 434 21.02 -4.32 19.73
CA TRP A 434 21.43 -4.04 18.37
C TRP A 434 21.04 -2.64 17.95
N TRP A 435 21.93 -2.02 17.19
CA TRP A 435 21.61 -0.96 16.25
C TRP A 435 21.11 -1.59 14.95
N VAL A 436 19.90 -1.19 14.57
CA VAL A 436 19.17 -1.74 13.42
C VAL A 436 19.13 -0.71 12.30
N PRO A 437 19.13 -1.14 11.03
CA PRO A 437 19.15 -0.22 9.91
C PRO A 437 17.80 0.50 9.78
N ALA A 438 17.87 1.81 9.53
CA ALA A 438 16.71 2.67 9.28
C ALA A 438 16.74 3.26 7.86
N GLN A 439 15.57 3.60 7.33
CA GLN A 439 15.38 4.19 5.99
C GLN A 439 15.09 5.70 6.03
N THR A 440 14.99 6.28 7.22
CA THR A 440 14.64 7.68 7.46
C THR A 440 15.52 8.22 8.59
N LEU A 441 15.88 9.50 8.51
CA LEU A 441 16.54 10.20 9.60
C LEU A 441 15.48 10.66 10.61
N GLU A 442 15.62 10.25 11.86
CA GLU A 442 14.66 10.54 12.94
C GLU A 442 15.27 11.58 13.90
N HIS A 443 14.51 12.64 14.22
CA HIS A 443 14.91 13.56 15.28
C HIS A 443 14.63 12.97 16.68
N GLY A 444 15.39 13.43 17.67
CA GLY A 444 15.15 13.10 19.08
C GLY A 444 15.71 11.76 19.58
N THR A 445 16.22 10.90 18.69
CA THR A 445 16.83 9.60 19.05
C THR A 445 18.32 9.54 18.68
N PRO A 446 19.15 8.82 19.46
CA PRO A 446 20.51 8.51 19.06
C PRO A 446 20.58 7.74 17.74
N LEU A 447 21.60 8.03 16.93
CA LEU A 447 21.79 7.47 15.59
C LEU A 447 23.26 7.06 15.40
N LEU A 448 23.49 5.96 14.69
CA LEU A 448 24.76 5.69 14.02
C LEU A 448 24.63 5.97 12.54
N ILE A 449 25.66 6.57 11.96
CA ILE A 449 25.73 6.84 10.52
C ILE A 449 27.02 6.24 9.99
N LEU A 450 26.88 5.25 9.13
CA LEU A 450 27.96 4.69 8.35
C LEU A 450 27.82 5.20 6.92
N CYS A 451 28.74 6.05 6.48
CA CYS A 451 28.67 6.66 5.16
C CYS A 451 29.98 6.59 4.42
N HIS A 452 29.93 6.62 3.09
CA HIS A 452 31.12 6.76 2.27
C HIS A 452 31.81 8.11 2.55
N LYS A 453 33.13 8.15 2.47
CA LYS A 453 33.97 9.33 2.71
C LYS A 453 33.55 10.61 1.99
N HIS A 454 32.90 10.51 0.82
CA HIS A 454 32.47 11.68 0.07
C HIS A 454 31.23 12.37 0.68
N HIS A 455 30.47 11.67 1.53
CA HIS A 455 29.39 12.24 2.34
C HIS A 455 29.83 12.71 3.73
N ALA A 456 31.05 12.33 4.16
CA ALA A 456 31.54 12.59 5.52
C ALA A 456 31.55 14.08 5.88
N SER A 457 31.90 14.96 4.92
CA SER A 457 31.92 16.41 5.15
C SER A 457 30.53 16.97 5.46
N ALA A 458 29.48 16.44 4.84
CA ALA A 458 28.11 16.87 5.09
C ALA A 458 27.63 16.44 6.49
N VAL A 459 27.98 15.21 6.92
CA VAL A 459 27.67 14.72 8.28
C VAL A 459 28.48 15.49 9.32
N GLN A 460 29.76 15.79 9.06
CA GLN A 460 30.61 16.56 9.98
C GLN A 460 30.12 17.98 10.23
N GLN A 461 29.42 18.61 9.27
CA GLN A 461 28.82 19.94 9.49
C GLN A 461 27.77 19.94 10.62
N TRP A 462 27.13 18.80 10.89
CA TRP A 462 26.16 18.66 11.97
C TRP A 462 26.77 18.76 13.37
N LYS A 463 28.08 18.50 13.50
CA LYS A 463 28.83 18.68 14.75
C LYS A 463 28.65 20.08 15.35
N ASN A 464 28.54 21.11 14.51
CA ASN A 464 28.37 22.50 14.95
C ASN A 464 27.01 22.74 15.63
N ASN A 465 25.99 21.94 15.29
CA ASN A 465 24.63 22.12 15.79
C ASN A 465 24.33 21.20 16.99
N VAL A 466 24.95 20.02 17.05
CA VAL A 466 24.77 19.05 18.14
C VAL A 466 25.75 19.29 19.30
N GLY A 467 26.90 19.90 19.02
CA GLY A 467 27.97 20.12 19.99
C GLY A 467 28.90 18.91 20.12
N PRO A 468 30.07 19.09 20.78
CA PRO A 468 31.15 18.09 20.80
C PRO A 468 30.85 16.84 21.63
N ALA A 469 29.93 16.91 22.60
CA ALA A 469 29.56 15.76 23.43
C ALA A 469 28.52 14.86 22.75
N GLY A 470 27.63 15.43 21.94
CA GLY A 470 26.57 14.69 21.24
C GLY A 470 26.95 14.24 19.82
N PHE A 471 28.21 14.41 19.42
CA PHE A 471 28.74 13.99 18.12
C PHE A 471 30.12 13.36 18.30
N LEU A 472 30.24 12.08 17.96
CA LEU A 472 31.50 11.35 18.02
C LEU A 472 31.85 10.76 16.66
N GLU A 473 33.13 10.88 16.28
CA GLU A 473 33.67 10.26 15.07
C GLU A 473 34.41 8.97 15.44
N TRP A 474 33.83 7.84 15.03
CA TRP A 474 34.34 6.49 15.28
C TRP A 474 34.96 5.86 14.03
N SER A 475 35.30 6.67 13.03
CA SER A 475 35.95 6.24 11.78
C SER A 475 37.29 5.51 12.00
N HIS A 476 37.88 5.60 13.19
CA HIS A 476 39.14 4.96 13.55
C HIS A 476 38.96 3.56 14.17
N PHE A 477 37.73 3.10 14.37
CA PHE A 477 37.44 1.79 14.95
C PHE A 477 37.89 0.67 14.00
N ASP A 478 38.34 -0.46 14.59
CA ASP A 478 38.67 -1.66 13.82
C ASP A 478 37.44 -2.18 13.07
N GLY A 479 37.62 -2.70 11.86
CA GLY A 479 36.52 -3.22 11.02
C GLY A 479 35.69 -2.17 10.26
N VAL A 480 35.92 -0.86 10.43
CA VAL A 480 35.33 0.17 9.56
C VAL A 480 35.94 0.05 8.15
N PRO A 481 35.13 -0.10 7.07
CA PRO A 481 35.67 -0.22 5.73
C PRO A 481 36.48 1.03 5.31
N ASN A 482 37.58 0.83 4.58
CA ASN A 482 38.52 1.91 4.23
C ASN A 482 37.89 3.13 3.54
N ASP A 483 36.81 2.94 2.77
CA ASP A 483 36.13 4.03 2.05
C ASP A 483 34.97 4.66 2.83
N TYR A 484 34.79 4.26 4.09
CA TYR A 484 33.68 4.65 4.94
C TYR A 484 34.16 5.42 6.18
N CYS A 485 33.22 6.16 6.75
CA CYS A 485 33.32 6.86 8.02
C CYS A 485 32.13 6.44 8.90
N LEU A 486 32.37 6.31 10.20
CA LEU A 486 31.34 5.97 11.18
C LEU A 486 31.18 7.13 12.16
N PHE A 487 29.95 7.59 12.32
CA PHE A 487 29.59 8.66 13.23
C PHE A 487 28.52 8.18 14.21
N TRP A 488 28.66 8.59 15.46
CA TRP A 488 27.60 8.52 16.45
C TRP A 488 27.06 9.91 16.73
N LEU A 489 25.73 10.02 16.75
CA LEU A 489 25.03 11.23 17.09
C LEU A 489 24.03 10.93 18.20
N GLU A 490 24.00 11.80 19.19
CA GLU A 490 22.99 11.71 20.25
C GLU A 490 21.58 12.04 19.73
N GLY A 491 21.51 12.85 18.67
CA GLY A 491 20.28 13.18 17.96
C GLY A 491 20.54 14.01 16.71
N LEU A 492 19.62 13.94 15.76
CA LEU A 492 19.70 14.71 14.52
C LEU A 492 19.45 16.22 14.79
N PRO A 493 20.31 17.14 14.31
CA PRO A 493 20.11 18.57 14.57
C PRO A 493 18.87 19.10 13.83
N VAL A 494 18.18 20.08 14.42
CA VAL A 494 16.88 20.61 13.93
C VAL A 494 16.92 21.10 12.47
N ASN A 495 18.06 21.59 12.02
CA ASN A 495 18.30 22.07 10.65
C ASN A 495 18.96 21.02 9.74
N ALA A 496 18.99 19.75 10.14
CA ALA A 496 19.46 18.68 9.28
C ALA A 496 18.59 18.62 8.03
N THR A 497 19.18 18.98 6.89
CA THR A 497 18.58 18.68 5.59
C THR A 497 18.87 17.23 5.26
N GLY A 498 17.92 16.56 4.59
CA GLY A 498 18.14 15.20 4.08
C GLY A 498 19.43 15.12 3.28
N LEU A 499 20.27 14.14 3.58
CA LEU A 499 21.41 13.80 2.75
C LEU A 499 20.90 13.06 1.51
N ALA A 500 21.60 13.17 0.38
CA ALA A 500 21.16 12.61 -0.90
C ALA A 500 20.70 11.15 -0.73
N GLY A 501 19.39 10.90 -0.89
CA GLY A 501 18.79 9.57 -0.80
C GLY A 501 18.16 9.19 0.55
N LEU A 502 18.33 9.97 1.62
CA LEU A 502 17.71 9.69 2.92
C LEU A 502 16.79 10.84 3.38
N PRO A 503 15.47 10.62 3.38
CA PRO A 503 14.53 11.62 3.85
C PRO A 503 14.63 11.78 5.37
N VAL A 504 14.42 13.01 5.82
CA VAL A 504 14.21 13.32 7.24
C VAL A 504 12.73 13.07 7.54
N ALA A 505 12.45 12.37 8.63
CA ALA A 505 11.08 12.18 9.10
C ALA A 505 10.47 13.57 9.35
N THR A 506 9.31 13.84 8.75
CA THR A 506 8.62 15.14 8.89
C THR A 506 7.48 15.08 9.90
N GLU A 507 6.93 13.89 10.13
CA GLU A 507 5.83 13.69 11.07
C GLU A 507 6.36 13.31 12.44
N THR A 508 5.88 13.99 13.47
CA THR A 508 6.10 13.58 14.85
C THR A 508 5.00 12.62 15.28
N GLN A 509 5.37 11.47 15.84
CA GLN A 509 4.41 10.43 16.21
C GLN A 509 4.69 9.88 17.60
N ILE A 510 3.62 9.52 18.32
CA ILE A 510 3.70 8.77 19.57
C ILE A 510 3.30 7.33 19.26
N VAL A 511 4.24 6.40 19.45
CA VAL A 511 4.07 4.97 19.10
C VAL A 511 4.18 4.12 20.36
N ALA A 512 3.26 3.18 20.52
CA ALA A 512 3.34 2.19 21.60
C ALA A 512 4.34 1.09 21.23
N GLU A 513 5.28 0.81 22.13
CA GLU A 513 6.33 -0.20 22.00
C GLU A 513 6.22 -1.24 23.13
N GLY A 514 6.39 -2.51 22.78
CA GLY A 514 6.25 -3.63 23.72
C GLY A 514 4.80 -3.86 24.19
N GLY A 515 4.67 -4.46 25.36
CA GLY A 515 3.39 -4.88 25.95
C GLY A 515 2.75 -6.09 25.25
N LEU A 516 1.87 -6.79 25.98
CA LEU A 516 1.16 -7.94 25.45
C LEU A 516 -0.19 -7.51 24.89
N ALA A 517 -0.25 -7.30 23.57
CA ALA A 517 -1.48 -6.94 22.89
C ALA A 517 -2.48 -8.11 22.91
N CYS A 518 -3.67 -7.88 23.46
CA CYS A 518 -4.82 -8.78 23.47
C CYS A 518 -5.97 -8.31 22.54
N GLY A 519 -5.75 -7.21 21.83
CA GLY A 519 -6.66 -6.64 20.83
C GLY A 519 -6.01 -5.46 20.11
N TYR A 520 -6.78 -4.76 19.25
CA TYR A 520 -6.27 -3.55 18.60
C TYR A 520 -6.02 -2.45 19.66
N ARG A 521 -4.75 -2.06 19.85
CA ARG A 521 -4.29 -1.09 20.86
C ARG A 521 -4.78 -1.40 22.29
N THR A 522 -5.00 -2.68 22.58
CA THR A 522 -5.46 -3.16 23.88
C THR A 522 -4.44 -4.13 24.45
N TYR A 523 -3.99 -3.93 25.68
CA TYR A 523 -2.88 -4.68 26.28
C TYR A 523 -3.25 -5.21 27.67
N LEU A 524 -2.58 -6.28 28.11
CA LEU A 524 -2.75 -6.79 29.47
C LEU A 524 -2.03 -5.89 30.50
N ASP A 525 -2.62 -5.77 31.69
CA ASP A 525 -2.06 -5.05 32.84
C ASP A 525 -0.74 -5.63 33.35
N GLU A 526 -0.55 -6.94 33.25
CA GLU A 526 0.70 -7.61 33.61
C GLU A 526 1.86 -7.26 32.67
N LEU A 527 1.57 -6.84 31.43
CA LEU A 527 2.54 -6.56 30.38
C LEU A 527 2.10 -5.33 29.59
N VAL A 528 2.20 -4.17 30.23
CA VAL A 528 1.84 -2.88 29.62
C VAL A 528 2.86 -2.42 28.58
N PRO A 529 2.44 -1.69 27.53
CA PRO A 529 3.35 -1.08 26.58
C PRO A 529 4.04 0.16 27.18
N SER A 530 5.18 0.51 26.60
CA SER A 530 5.78 1.84 26.73
C SER A 530 5.45 2.69 25.52
N PHE A 531 5.71 3.99 25.55
CA PHE A 531 5.43 4.93 24.49
C PHE A 531 6.69 5.65 24.06
N ARG A 532 7.00 5.61 22.76
CA ARG A 532 8.12 6.31 22.16
C ARG A 532 7.63 7.53 21.39
N VAL A 533 8.34 8.64 21.56
CA VAL A 533 8.21 9.81 20.68
C VAL A 533 9.18 9.64 19.51
N ILE A 534 8.64 9.49 18.31
CA ILE A 534 9.42 9.48 17.08
C ILE A 534 9.42 10.89 16.52
N ASN A 535 10.60 11.41 16.19
CA ASN A 535 10.75 12.70 15.52
C ASN A 535 10.18 13.88 16.33
N GLY A 536 10.33 13.83 17.66
CA GLY A 536 9.88 14.87 18.57
C GLY A 536 11.02 15.52 19.34
N GLN A 537 10.70 16.57 20.10
CA GLN A 537 11.69 17.26 20.92
C GLN A 537 11.96 16.51 22.23
N ARG A 538 13.17 16.68 22.76
CA ARG A 538 13.62 15.96 23.96
C ARG A 538 13.06 16.53 25.26
N ASP A 539 12.59 17.76 25.28
CA ASP A 539 12.05 18.42 26.47
C ASP A 539 10.54 18.21 26.65
N TRP A 540 9.90 17.49 25.73
CA TRP A 540 8.48 17.19 25.82
C TRP A 540 8.16 16.32 27.03
N GLN A 541 7.05 16.67 27.65
CA GLN A 541 6.42 15.91 28.73
C GLN A 541 5.24 15.15 28.14
N LEU A 542 5.20 13.83 28.34
CA LEU A 542 4.05 13.03 27.90
C LEU A 542 3.05 12.84 29.04
N CYS A 543 1.78 13.03 28.72
CA CYS A 543 0.68 12.73 29.62
C CYS A 543 -0.31 11.75 28.99
N LEU A 544 -0.94 10.97 29.85
CA LEU A 544 -2.07 10.12 29.57
C LEU A 544 -3.35 10.86 29.96
N ALA A 545 -4.35 10.87 29.09
CA ALA A 545 -5.71 11.32 29.40
C ALA A 545 -6.74 10.27 29.03
N TYR A 546 -7.63 9.96 29.96
CA TYR A 546 -8.76 9.07 29.72
C TYR A 546 -9.81 9.72 28.83
N THR A 547 -10.36 8.94 27.89
CA THR A 547 -11.29 9.46 26.87
C THR A 547 -12.68 9.83 27.42
N ASP A 548 -13.05 9.27 28.56
CA ASP A 548 -14.29 9.53 29.31
C ASP A 548 -14.14 10.64 30.36
N GLY A 549 -12.97 11.31 30.41
CA GLY A 549 -12.68 12.44 31.30
C GLY A 549 -11.90 12.05 32.57
N GLY A 550 -11.28 13.05 33.18
CA GLY A 550 -10.41 12.90 34.35
C GLY A 550 -9.16 13.77 34.25
N PRO A 551 -8.36 13.87 35.33
CA PRO A 551 -7.07 14.55 35.27
C PRO A 551 -6.12 13.80 34.35
N ALA A 552 -5.29 14.55 33.62
CA ALA A 552 -4.18 13.97 32.88
C ALA A 552 -3.11 13.48 33.86
N VAL A 553 -2.54 12.32 33.60
CA VAL A 553 -1.49 11.70 34.42
C VAL A 553 -0.19 11.71 33.63
N GLU A 554 0.88 12.19 34.24
CA GLU A 554 2.20 12.20 33.61
C GLU A 554 2.77 10.78 33.46
N LEU A 555 3.40 10.50 32.32
CA LEU A 555 4.13 9.25 32.11
C LEU A 555 5.53 9.35 32.73
N CYS A 556 6.10 8.21 33.11
CA CYS A 556 7.47 8.16 33.65
C CYS A 556 8.48 8.03 32.50
N ARG A 557 9.39 8.98 32.34
CA ARG A 557 10.45 8.89 31.33
C ARG A 557 11.45 7.78 31.68
N ASP A 558 11.90 7.02 30.68
CA ASP A 558 12.94 6.00 30.86
C ASP A 558 14.29 6.67 31.18
N GLU A 559 15.04 6.11 32.13
CA GLU A 559 16.32 6.65 32.61
C GLU A 559 17.46 6.50 31.58
N LYS A 560 17.38 5.49 30.71
CA LYS A 560 18.41 5.13 29.73
C LYS A 560 18.05 5.57 28.32
N ASP A 561 16.76 5.71 28.03
CA ASP A 561 16.24 6.10 26.72
C ASP A 561 15.31 7.30 26.83
N ALA A 562 15.86 8.49 26.62
CA ALA A 562 15.13 9.75 26.72
C ALA A 562 13.92 9.84 25.76
N ALA A 563 13.82 9.03 24.71
CA ALA A 563 12.68 9.03 23.80
C ALA A 563 11.55 8.08 24.25
N LEU A 564 11.77 7.27 25.29
CA LEU A 564 10.84 6.26 25.81
C LEU A 564 10.17 6.70 27.12
N TRP A 565 8.88 6.40 27.24
CA TRP A 565 8.04 6.75 28.37
C TRP A 565 7.22 5.54 28.83
N HIS A 566 7.20 5.29 30.11
CA HIS A 566 6.44 4.22 30.74
C HIS A 566 5.12 4.73 31.30
N LEU A 567 4.12 3.84 31.27
CA LEU A 567 2.86 4.10 31.95
C LEU A 567 3.05 4.12 33.47
N PRO A 568 2.30 4.96 34.19
CA PRO A 568 2.33 4.98 35.65
C PRO A 568 1.74 3.68 36.22
N SER A 569 2.24 3.25 37.38
CA SER A 569 1.87 1.96 38.00
C SER A 569 0.47 1.95 38.61
N ASP A 570 -0.13 3.11 38.86
CA ASP A 570 -1.45 3.29 39.48
C ASP A 570 -2.57 3.58 38.45
N MET A 571 -2.32 3.26 37.18
CA MET A 571 -3.26 3.48 36.10
C MET A 571 -4.53 2.62 36.25
N VAL A 572 -5.70 3.23 36.02
CA VAL A 572 -6.99 2.54 35.98
C VAL A 572 -7.09 1.67 34.73
N THR A 573 -7.33 0.36 34.90
CA THR A 573 -7.59 -0.60 33.82
C THR A 573 -9.02 -0.47 33.28
N ASP A 574 -9.27 -1.11 32.14
CA ASP A 574 -10.56 -1.21 31.46
C ASP A 574 -11.16 0.13 31.02
N ARG A 575 -10.31 1.16 30.95
CA ARG A 575 -10.63 2.49 30.43
C ARG A 575 -9.74 2.84 29.25
N LYS A 576 -10.35 3.48 28.25
CA LYS A 576 -9.62 3.98 27.08
C LYS A 576 -8.90 5.28 27.42
N PHE A 577 -7.68 5.42 26.93
CA PHE A 577 -6.86 6.60 27.13
C PHE A 577 -6.07 6.97 25.88
N LYS A 578 -5.63 8.21 25.78
CA LYS A 578 -4.65 8.68 24.78
C LYS A 578 -3.40 9.18 25.48
N VAL A 579 -2.27 9.03 24.81
CA VAL A 579 -1.01 9.67 25.22
C VAL A 579 -0.80 10.89 24.33
N PHE A 580 -0.43 12.02 24.91
CA PHE A 580 -0.22 13.28 24.19
C PHE A 580 0.97 14.05 24.77
N ALA A 581 1.56 14.92 23.95
CA ALA A 581 2.63 15.81 24.39
C ALA A 581 2.03 17.12 24.95
N VAL A 582 2.46 17.52 26.15
CA VAL A 582 2.01 18.77 26.78
C VAL A 582 2.49 19.97 25.96
N GLY A 583 1.58 20.90 25.66
CA GLY A 583 1.87 22.10 24.87
C GLY A 583 1.71 21.93 23.35
N GLU A 584 1.56 20.70 22.86
CA GLU A 584 1.49 20.39 21.42
C GLU A 584 0.15 19.74 21.05
N ALA A 585 -0.84 20.57 20.71
CA ALA A 585 -2.23 20.13 20.48
C ALA A 585 -2.40 19.09 19.35
N ASN A 586 -1.44 19.03 18.42
CA ASN A 586 -1.50 18.15 17.25
C ASN A 586 -0.79 16.80 17.44
N VAL A 587 -0.11 16.58 18.58
CA VAL A 587 0.68 15.36 18.82
C VAL A 587 0.00 14.50 19.88
N SER A 588 -0.85 13.58 19.42
CA SER A 588 -1.50 12.59 20.28
C SER A 588 -1.57 11.21 19.63
N SER A 589 -1.55 10.18 20.45
CA SER A 589 -1.82 8.80 20.03
C SER A 589 -3.31 8.61 19.72
N LEU A 590 -3.64 7.56 18.95
CA LEU A 590 -5.01 7.03 18.97
C LEU A 590 -5.31 6.42 20.35
N PRO A 591 -6.58 6.17 20.70
CA PRO A 591 -6.93 5.56 21.98
C PRO A 591 -6.32 4.16 22.16
N HIS A 592 -5.79 3.91 23.36
CA HIS A 592 -5.30 2.65 23.88
C HIS A 592 -6.17 2.20 25.06
N CYS A 593 -6.08 0.93 25.45
CA CYS A 593 -6.75 0.38 26.64
C CYS A 593 -5.84 -0.64 27.32
N ILE A 594 -5.75 -0.64 28.65
CA ILE A 594 -5.15 -1.74 29.41
C ILE A 594 -6.29 -2.50 30.05
N VAL A 595 -6.32 -3.82 29.93
CA VAL A 595 -7.36 -4.68 30.52
C VAL A 595 -6.79 -5.46 31.69
N SER A 596 -7.59 -5.64 32.73
CA SER A 596 -7.20 -6.45 33.88
C SER A 596 -6.97 -7.91 33.48
N SER A 597 -6.19 -8.66 34.28
CA SER A 597 -5.63 -10.00 33.98
C SER A 597 -6.64 -11.13 33.69
N LYS A 598 -7.93 -10.82 33.51
CA LYS A 598 -8.93 -11.69 32.88
C LYS A 598 -8.92 -11.45 31.37
N LEU A 599 -8.45 -12.45 30.60
CA LEU A 599 -8.67 -12.46 29.15
C LEU A 599 -10.16 -12.16 28.88
N PRO A 600 -10.48 -11.16 28.03
CA PRO A 600 -11.88 -10.84 27.74
C PRO A 600 -12.60 -12.07 27.19
N GLU A 601 -13.88 -12.25 27.53
CA GLU A 601 -14.71 -13.39 27.07
C GLU A 601 -14.69 -13.55 25.54
N ASN A 602 -14.37 -12.47 24.82
CA ASN A 602 -14.22 -12.42 23.36
C ASN A 602 -12.76 -12.23 22.93
N TYR A 603 -11.82 -12.97 23.52
CA TYR A 603 -10.42 -12.96 23.05
C TYR A 603 -10.33 -13.52 21.62
N SER A 604 -10.14 -12.64 20.65
CA SER A 604 -9.69 -13.00 19.31
C SER A 604 -8.22 -12.61 19.17
N ALA A 605 -7.32 -13.58 19.15
CA ALA A 605 -5.97 -13.31 18.66
C ALA A 605 -6.09 -12.74 17.22
N PRO A 606 -5.33 -11.71 16.85
CA PRO A 606 -5.28 -11.28 15.46
C PRO A 606 -4.75 -12.45 14.62
N SER A 607 -5.66 -13.11 13.90
CA SER A 607 -5.32 -14.11 12.90
C SER A 607 -4.55 -13.39 11.80
N ARG A 608 -3.36 -13.85 11.48
CA ARG A 608 -2.60 -13.37 10.31
C ARG A 608 -2.65 -14.44 9.24
N ASP A 609 -2.88 -14.06 7.99
CA ASP A 609 -2.74 -15.01 6.90
C ASP A 609 -1.27 -15.48 6.78
N SER A 610 -0.99 -16.39 5.86
CA SER A 610 0.38 -16.83 5.55
C SER A 610 1.30 -15.70 5.05
N LEU A 611 0.79 -14.47 4.93
CA LEU A 611 1.47 -13.25 4.50
C LEU A 611 1.56 -12.20 5.62
N GLY A 612 1.13 -12.52 6.85
CA GLY A 612 1.25 -11.63 8.00
C GLY A 612 0.16 -10.55 8.09
N LEU A 613 -0.86 -10.56 7.24
CA LEU A 613 -1.95 -9.57 7.25
C LEU A 613 -3.06 -9.98 8.21
N ALA A 614 -3.57 -9.05 9.01
CA ALA A 614 -4.71 -9.28 9.89
C ALA A 614 -5.93 -9.77 9.08
N THR A 615 -6.44 -10.95 9.41
CA THR A 615 -7.61 -11.58 8.81
C THR A 615 -8.77 -11.59 9.80
N THR A 616 -9.95 -11.19 9.34
CA THR A 616 -11.20 -11.15 10.11
C THR A 616 -11.98 -12.47 10.12
N ILE A 617 -11.33 -13.61 9.82
CA ILE A 617 -12.02 -14.89 9.63
C ILE A 617 -11.59 -15.87 10.72
N ILE A 618 -12.48 -16.13 11.67
CA ILE A 618 -12.42 -17.33 12.53
C ILE A 618 -13.37 -18.35 11.91
N PRO A 619 -12.92 -19.56 11.54
CA PRO A 619 -13.82 -20.70 11.32
C PRO A 619 -14.50 -21.07 12.64
N GLU A 620 -15.83 -21.23 12.65
CA GLU A 620 -16.66 -21.56 13.83
C GLU A 620 -16.13 -22.73 14.68
N GLU A 621 -15.33 -23.64 14.09
CA GLU A 621 -14.78 -24.81 14.76
C GLU A 621 -13.72 -24.51 15.84
N LEU A 622 -13.19 -23.29 15.93
CA LEU A 622 -12.22 -22.87 16.97
C LEU A 622 -12.86 -22.06 18.12
N ALA A 623 -14.17 -21.82 18.11
CA ALA A 623 -14.87 -20.98 19.09
C ALA A 623 -15.37 -21.73 20.35
N GLY A 624 -14.84 -22.93 20.63
CA GLY A 624 -15.27 -23.76 21.76
C GLY A 624 -14.27 -23.78 22.92
N LEU A 625 -14.29 -22.78 23.80
CA LEU A 625 -13.66 -22.88 25.14
C LEU A 625 -14.59 -22.26 26.20
N CYS A 626 -15.16 -23.12 27.04
CA CYS A 626 -15.86 -22.74 28.28
C CYS A 626 -14.86 -22.78 29.46
N TYR A 627 -14.95 -21.80 30.37
CA TYR A 627 -14.18 -21.72 31.62
C TYR A 627 -15.07 -22.16 32.81
N ASP A 628 -14.58 -23.03 33.68
CA ASP A 628 -15.38 -23.71 34.73
C ASP A 628 -15.17 -23.19 36.16
N GLY A 629 -14.64 -21.97 36.33
CA GLY A 629 -14.88 -21.19 37.56
C GLY A 629 -13.99 -21.49 38.78
N TYR A 630 -12.90 -22.26 38.65
CA TYR A 630 -12.00 -22.53 39.78
C TYR A 630 -10.51 -22.36 39.43
N GLY A 631 -10.02 -21.11 39.40
CA GLY A 631 -8.63 -20.69 39.71
C GLY A 631 -7.43 -21.36 38.97
N LEU A 632 -6.57 -20.54 38.37
CA LEU A 632 -5.31 -20.98 37.73
C LEU A 632 -4.20 -21.27 38.75
N ARG A 633 -3.90 -22.57 38.99
CA ARG A 633 -2.57 -23.03 39.39
C ARG A 633 -2.02 -23.95 38.29
N GLY A 634 -0.85 -23.61 37.78
CA GLY A 634 -0.15 -24.35 36.72
C GLY A 634 -0.24 -23.62 35.38
N GLU A 635 0.92 -23.29 34.80
CA GLU A 635 1.02 -22.75 33.43
C GLU A 635 0.22 -23.65 32.48
N THR A 636 -0.85 -23.12 31.88
CA THR A 636 -1.61 -23.85 30.88
C THR A 636 -0.81 -23.93 29.59
N GLN A 637 -0.95 -25.06 28.88
CA GLN A 637 -0.31 -25.32 27.58
C GLN A 637 -0.59 -24.21 26.56
N THR A 638 -1.70 -23.48 26.72
CA THR A 638 -2.09 -22.28 25.97
C THR A 638 -1.21 -21.07 26.24
N LEU A 639 -0.86 -20.79 27.49
CA LEU A 639 0.12 -19.75 27.86
C LEU A 639 1.50 -20.09 27.31
N LYS A 640 1.87 -21.37 27.34
CA LYS A 640 3.10 -21.88 26.72
C LYS A 640 3.11 -21.70 25.20
N GLN A 641 1.99 -21.94 24.52
CA GLN A 641 1.85 -21.74 23.08
C GLN A 641 1.76 -20.27 22.66
N LEU A 642 1.14 -19.40 23.46
CA LEU A 642 1.12 -17.95 23.25
C LEU A 642 2.53 -17.37 23.43
N ARG A 643 3.26 -17.83 24.44
CA ARG A 643 4.68 -17.51 24.64
C ARG A 643 5.48 -17.94 23.42
N LEU A 644 5.36 -19.19 22.95
CA LEU A 644 6.03 -19.72 21.75
C LEU A 644 5.67 -18.96 20.45
N ARG A 645 4.45 -18.44 20.32
CA ARG A 645 4.01 -17.67 19.13
C ARG A 645 4.36 -16.19 19.17
N GLN A 646 4.76 -15.65 20.32
CA GLN A 646 5.16 -14.25 20.52
C GLN A 646 6.64 -14.12 20.95
N GLN A 647 7.43 -15.19 20.81
CA GLN A 647 8.56 -15.48 21.70
C GLN A 647 9.85 -14.69 21.51
N VAL A 648 9.97 -13.72 20.61
CA VAL A 648 11.28 -13.05 20.48
C VAL A 648 11.43 -11.82 21.38
N VAL A 649 10.34 -11.16 21.80
CA VAL A 649 10.45 -9.90 22.56
C VAL A 649 10.68 -10.10 24.07
N TYR A 650 10.40 -11.29 24.63
CA TYR A 650 10.24 -11.45 26.08
C TYR A 650 11.32 -12.26 26.80
N ALA A 651 12.36 -12.75 26.11
CA ALA A 651 13.34 -13.66 26.73
C ALA A 651 14.40 -12.94 27.60
N GLN A 652 14.66 -11.64 27.41
CA GLN A 652 15.80 -10.97 28.07
C GLN A 652 15.50 -10.30 29.43
N TYR A 653 14.24 -10.21 29.86
CA TYR A 653 13.88 -9.60 31.16
C TYR A 653 13.77 -10.58 32.33
N PHE A 654 14.06 -11.87 32.13
CA PHE A 654 14.05 -12.88 33.20
C PHE A 654 15.48 -13.34 33.53
N GLN A 655 16.18 -12.60 34.39
CA GLN A 655 17.02 -13.30 35.37
C GLN A 655 16.18 -13.50 36.63
N PRO A 656 15.97 -14.74 37.10
CA PRO A 656 15.40 -14.95 38.41
C PRO A 656 16.39 -14.37 39.41
N VAL A 657 16.00 -13.30 40.10
CA VAL A 657 16.65 -12.92 41.35
C VAL A 657 16.32 -14.04 42.34
N CYS A 658 17.34 -14.77 42.77
CA CYS A 658 17.23 -15.71 43.88
C CYS A 658 16.85 -15.01 45.18
#